data_AF-A0A7X0JY00-F1
#
_entry.id   AF-A0A7X0JY00-F1
#
_cell.length_a   1.000
_cell.length_b   1.000
_cell.length_c   1.000
_cell.angle_alpha   90.00
_cell.angle_beta   90.00
_cell.angle_gamma   90.00
#
_symmetry.space_group_name_H-M   'P 1'
#
loop_
_entity.id
_entity.type
_entity.pdbx_description
1 polymer ?
#
loop_
_entity_poly.entity_id
_entity_poly.type
_entity_poly.pdbx_seq_one_letter_code
_entity_poly.pdbx_strand_id
1 'polypeptide(L)'
;MASISSVGVGSGVLNNDLIDQLIEAERSPTDKRLDTEKVDLETKISELGNIKSAVSSLQSAVSSLTLASSFETNTTSSSDTNKLTATASSLASAGVYTVETTQLARSQTLASKTYGSLNDVVGQGTLVFKFGEVETTLAADKSVTSFDSFTQDNAQASKSITINSGNHTLAGVRDAINSANMGVRASIVDTGDGFRLLFESEKTGAKNGFTIETQNANNGLDDFNFNQSDSDNVLHATNAVDANLTVNGLEISRESNQVTGVINGVTLNLRQTSVGEPVTLTVEADMETINKRMQDFVTSYNELKTLTNNLTAYNVEEQSGSIFTGDPSVRNLENQLKRILSSAIPVSAQGSINSLAEIGIKTDNKTGIISFDSTEFTNYARNEPEALTKLFGTTGVGASNVEYIRGNNQTKSGDYDVVVTQLATQGEFSGNATAGGSYIINAQNDDFNINIDGVTSNSITLTQGTYTGSELANLLQTQINADEKLKDNAKSVAVEFDSSNNSFSITSASFGSKSSVSFSSIDNNMAAELGLYTPGQGPRTLDLTSALSTTTDLNSAVVIDSSNDNFTLKVAGIESGNIAIAQGSYGDGDSLASAIQSAINADSNLSGEGLVASVSYSGEQDGGQFTISFNDDETYQLLSADTGLASLGINANVSSTSKADALASADTLATPFVVDANNDTFSLSLNGTSYDDLQIAQATYTTGAALATAVQNAINAQTGTGETAQTSAGSVDLSSPIDFSAANRSFTVSVDGGADVEVVVNQNATTDLNGDTQIDENDNLKAIQDALDSALGGGVLTASLDSGNLVLTGSTIGNSGSIDVKQDGRLASLSAGSVDTSTFDNTTDFTGAAFTLTLNGGSPVNVDLSSITVPASGPTTLLADIQAQLDTALGTAGLSAGDIVVKQNASNQIYFEGINAADGETLAISGISNDLLGLTGVTATAGLDGFGLSSGVSNGVDGSNATVSFQGGNQEGGLRIAFGNGDSFRITAAEEAMASSLGIKASDGSETDVVKGKDVAGTINGVAAVGSGQRLTGPEGNDAYGLALRITGDAIGKRGTVNFNLGLAEQTERFLEAALSTTGFLTEKESGFQASLKEISEEKAKLETRMETRRSSLSRQFTYYDTLVAQLNSSLDFIKANFDALNAQSNN
;
A
#
# COMPACT_ATOMS: atom_id res chain seq x y z
N MET A 1 47.66 -89.61 -24.28
CA MET A 1 47.47 -89.05 -25.62
C MET A 1 46.34 -89.80 -26.30
N ALA A 2 45.13 -89.25 -26.19
CA ALA A 2 43.99 -89.62 -26.99
C ALA A 2 43.57 -88.34 -27.71
N SER A 3 43.50 -88.46 -29.03
CA SER A 3 43.12 -87.48 -30.04
C SER A 3 42.04 -86.49 -29.60
N ILE A 4 42.40 -85.20 -29.54
CA ILE A 4 41.46 -84.12 -29.83
C ILE A 4 41.13 -84.28 -31.32
N SER A 5 39.98 -84.88 -31.58
CA SER A 5 39.35 -84.93 -32.89
C SER A 5 38.85 -83.53 -33.19
N SER A 6 39.46 -82.89 -34.19
CA SER A 6 38.91 -81.73 -34.89
C SER A 6 38.45 -80.59 -33.97
N VAL A 7 39.32 -79.59 -33.74
CA VAL A 7 38.82 -78.22 -33.57
C VAL A 7 38.14 -77.88 -34.89
N GLY A 8 36.83 -78.11 -34.94
CA GLY A 8 35.96 -77.62 -36.00
C GLY A 8 35.92 -76.10 -35.88
N VAL A 9 36.90 -75.43 -36.48
CA VAL A 9 36.75 -74.06 -36.96
C VAL A 9 35.80 -74.12 -38.16
N GLY A 10 34.49 -74.16 -37.88
CA GLY A 10 33.45 -74.20 -38.90
C GLY A 10 32.19 -74.93 -38.47
N SER A 11 31.35 -74.29 -37.66
CA SER A 11 29.91 -74.62 -37.54
C SER A 11 29.23 -73.57 -36.65
N GLY A 12 28.86 -72.44 -37.25
CA GLY A 12 28.16 -71.35 -36.59
C GLY A 12 28.73 -70.04 -37.13
N VAL A 13 28.11 -69.53 -38.18
CA VAL A 13 28.46 -68.28 -38.87
C VAL A 13 28.78 -67.20 -37.84
N LEU A 14 29.87 -66.46 -38.03
CA LEU A 14 30.15 -65.20 -37.33
C LEU A 14 28.92 -64.30 -37.49
N ASN A 15 28.01 -64.36 -36.54
CA ASN A 15 26.72 -63.68 -36.59
C ASN A 15 26.74 -62.52 -35.59
N ASN A 16 25.78 -61.59 -35.75
CA ASN A 16 25.70 -60.41 -34.91
C ASN A 16 25.64 -60.75 -33.40
N ASP A 17 25.13 -61.93 -33.03
CA ASP A 17 25.03 -62.40 -31.64
C ASP A 17 26.39 -62.49 -30.92
N LEU A 18 27.46 -62.92 -31.60
CA LEU A 18 28.80 -63.01 -30.98
C LEU A 18 29.42 -61.63 -30.74
N ILE A 19 29.17 -60.69 -31.65
CA ILE A 19 29.60 -59.28 -31.50
C ILE A 19 28.88 -58.69 -30.28
N ASP A 20 27.58 -58.96 -30.14
CA ASP A 20 26.77 -58.44 -29.04
C ASP A 20 27.22 -59.01 -27.70
N GLN A 21 27.54 -60.31 -27.63
CA GLN A 21 28.11 -60.92 -26.41
C GLN A 21 29.47 -60.32 -26.02
N LEU A 22 30.32 -59.96 -26.99
CA LEU A 22 31.62 -59.37 -26.71
C LEU A 22 31.50 -57.92 -26.23
N ILE A 23 30.60 -57.15 -26.84
CA ILE A 23 30.26 -55.77 -26.43
C ILE A 23 29.68 -55.79 -25.02
N GLU A 24 28.72 -56.67 -24.73
CA GLU A 24 28.11 -56.79 -23.41
C GLU A 24 29.13 -57.18 -22.33
N ALA A 25 30.02 -58.14 -22.61
CA ALA A 25 31.08 -58.52 -21.69
C ALA A 25 32.08 -57.39 -21.39
N GLU A 26 32.39 -56.54 -22.38
CA GLU A 26 33.27 -55.37 -22.22
C GLU A 26 32.58 -54.23 -21.45
N ARG A 27 31.26 -54.04 -21.67
CA ARG A 27 30.45 -52.98 -21.07
C ARG A 27 30.06 -53.27 -19.61
N SER A 28 29.72 -54.52 -19.29
CA SER A 28 29.09 -54.94 -18.04
C SER A 28 29.75 -54.40 -16.75
N PRO A 29 31.10 -54.37 -16.60
CA PRO A 29 31.72 -53.87 -15.36
C PRO A 29 31.52 -52.37 -15.14
N THR A 30 31.59 -51.57 -16.21
CA THR A 30 31.46 -50.12 -16.11
C THR A 30 30.01 -49.72 -15.89
N ASP A 31 29.08 -50.38 -16.59
CA ASP A 31 27.65 -50.21 -16.36
C ASP A 31 27.28 -50.53 -14.91
N LYS A 32 27.71 -51.68 -14.38
CA LYS A 32 27.41 -52.06 -13.00
C LYS A 32 27.91 -51.03 -11.99
N ARG A 33 29.11 -50.46 -12.20
CA ARG A 33 29.65 -49.40 -11.34
C ARG A 33 28.77 -48.14 -11.42
N LEU A 34 28.51 -47.65 -12.63
CA LEU A 34 27.72 -46.44 -12.85
C LEU A 34 26.27 -46.59 -12.38
N ASP A 35 25.66 -47.75 -12.57
CA ASP A 35 24.32 -48.06 -12.06
C ASP A 35 24.29 -48.09 -10.53
N THR A 36 25.32 -48.65 -9.89
CA THR A 36 25.42 -48.64 -8.43
C THR A 36 25.56 -47.22 -7.90
N GLU A 37 26.44 -46.41 -8.49
CA GLU A 37 26.63 -45.00 -8.11
C GLU A 37 25.37 -44.16 -8.38
N LYS A 38 24.68 -44.42 -9.50
CA LYS A 38 23.40 -43.78 -9.84
C LYS A 38 22.34 -44.07 -8.78
N VAL A 39 22.12 -45.35 -8.44
CA VAL A 39 21.12 -45.76 -7.44
C VAL A 39 21.46 -45.18 -6.06
N ASP A 40 22.74 -45.12 -5.70
CA ASP A 40 23.19 -44.52 -4.44
C ASP A 40 22.88 -43.01 -4.39
N LEU A 41 23.16 -42.26 -5.45
CA LEU A 41 22.83 -40.83 -5.54
C LEU A 41 21.32 -40.57 -5.57
N GLU A 42 20.55 -41.34 -6.33
CA GLU A 42 19.07 -41.23 -6.36
C GLU A 42 18.49 -41.47 -4.97
N THR A 43 19.00 -42.47 -4.25
CA THR A 43 18.60 -42.75 -2.86
C THR A 43 19.00 -41.60 -1.93
N LYS A 44 20.22 -41.05 -2.07
CA LYS A 44 20.67 -39.88 -1.28
C LYS A 44 19.81 -38.64 -1.53
N ILE A 45 19.43 -38.38 -2.77
CA ILE A 45 18.55 -37.24 -3.11
C ILE A 45 17.18 -37.45 -2.46
N SER A 46 16.60 -38.65 -2.60
CA SER A 46 15.31 -38.98 -1.99
C SER A 46 15.33 -38.83 -0.46
N GLU A 47 16.35 -39.39 0.21
CA GLU A 47 16.45 -39.35 1.67
C GLU A 47 16.82 -37.96 2.19
N LEU A 48 17.60 -37.17 1.44
CA LEU A 48 17.82 -35.76 1.76
C LEU A 48 16.54 -34.94 1.61
N GLY A 49 15.70 -35.26 0.60
CA GLY A 49 14.37 -34.72 0.46
C GLY A 49 13.49 -35.00 1.69
N ASN A 50 13.53 -36.23 2.21
CA ASN A 50 12.85 -36.58 3.47
C ASN A 50 13.37 -35.76 4.67
N ILE A 51 14.69 -35.56 4.77
CA ILE A 51 15.29 -34.69 5.81
C ILE A 51 14.80 -33.25 5.65
N LYS A 52 14.83 -32.69 4.44
CA LYS A 52 14.34 -31.31 4.17
C LYS A 52 12.87 -31.16 4.54
N SER A 53 12.02 -32.14 4.20
CA SER A 53 10.61 -32.17 4.60
C SER A 53 10.44 -32.20 6.12
N ALA A 54 11.18 -33.06 6.83
CA ALA A 54 11.15 -33.11 8.29
C ALA A 54 11.66 -31.82 8.95
N VAL A 55 12.67 -31.17 8.36
CA VAL A 55 13.16 -29.86 8.80
C VAL A 55 12.09 -28.78 8.59
N SER A 56 11.38 -28.78 7.46
CA SER A 56 10.29 -27.84 7.19
C SER A 56 9.08 -28.05 8.11
N SER A 57 8.75 -29.31 8.45
CA SER A 57 7.73 -29.61 9.46
C SER A 57 8.13 -29.08 10.85
N LEU A 58 9.39 -29.28 11.25
CA LEU A 58 9.90 -28.72 12.51
C LEU A 58 9.89 -27.20 12.49
N GLN A 59 10.31 -26.58 11.39
CA GLN A 59 10.25 -25.14 11.18
C GLN A 59 8.81 -24.61 11.39
N SER A 60 7.83 -25.24 10.74
CA SER A 60 6.42 -24.87 10.88
C SER A 60 5.94 -24.96 12.34
N ALA A 61 6.29 -26.03 13.04
CA ALA A 61 5.94 -26.20 14.45
C ALA A 61 6.59 -25.13 15.35
N VAL A 62 7.86 -24.80 15.10
CA VAL A 62 8.65 -23.82 15.85
C VAL A 62 8.19 -22.40 15.57
N SER A 63 7.89 -22.05 14.32
CA SER A 63 7.39 -20.72 13.94
C SER A 63 6.15 -20.32 14.76
N SER A 64 5.29 -21.30 15.08
CA SER A 64 4.09 -21.11 15.92
C SER A 64 4.39 -20.69 17.36
N LEU A 65 5.64 -20.83 17.81
CA LEU A 65 6.13 -20.52 19.16
C LEU A 65 6.97 -19.22 19.22
N THR A 66 7.22 -18.56 18.09
CA THR A 66 8.11 -17.38 18.02
C THR A 66 7.46 -16.09 18.55
N LEU A 67 6.12 -16.04 18.58
CA LEU A 67 5.36 -14.84 18.95
C LEU A 67 4.87 -14.88 20.40
N ALA A 68 4.87 -13.72 21.07
CA ALA A 68 4.29 -13.57 22.41
C ALA A 68 2.81 -13.95 22.47
N SER A 69 2.04 -13.53 21.45
CA SER A 69 0.63 -13.88 21.30
C SER A 69 0.38 -15.39 21.24
N SER A 70 1.40 -16.20 20.94
CA SER A 70 1.28 -17.66 20.95
C SER A 70 1.15 -18.25 22.36
N PHE A 71 1.51 -17.50 23.40
CA PHE A 71 1.41 -17.91 24.79
C PHE A 71 0.36 -17.11 25.57
N GLU A 72 -0.16 -16.03 24.98
CA GLU A 72 -1.19 -15.15 25.56
C GLU A 72 -2.60 -15.45 25.01
N THR A 73 -2.84 -16.68 24.55
CA THR A 73 -4.17 -17.09 24.09
C THR A 73 -5.13 -17.25 25.26
N ASN A 74 -6.32 -16.66 25.16
CA ASN A 74 -7.38 -16.81 26.15
C ASN A 74 -8.56 -17.60 25.58
N THR A 75 -9.23 -18.34 26.44
CA THR A 75 -10.47 -19.06 26.16
C THR A 75 -11.56 -18.57 27.10
N THR A 76 -12.80 -18.90 26.75
CA THR A 76 -13.99 -18.55 27.51
C THR A 76 -14.83 -19.78 27.80
N SER A 77 -15.33 -19.89 29.04
CA SER A 77 -16.37 -20.85 29.40
C SER A 77 -17.62 -20.12 29.91
N SER A 78 -18.78 -20.66 29.57
CA SER A 78 -20.09 -20.12 29.98
C SER A 78 -20.80 -21.17 30.83
N SER A 79 -21.45 -20.73 31.90
CA SER A 79 -22.26 -21.62 32.74
C SER A 79 -23.52 -22.15 32.03
N ASP A 80 -23.96 -21.48 30.94
CA ASP A 80 -25.07 -21.93 30.09
C ASP A 80 -24.87 -21.48 28.63
N THR A 81 -24.35 -22.38 27.79
CA THR A 81 -24.04 -22.12 26.38
C THR A 81 -25.27 -22.02 25.48
N ASN A 82 -26.47 -22.38 25.97
CA ASN A 82 -27.71 -22.17 25.23
C ASN A 82 -28.18 -20.71 25.31
N LYS A 83 -27.81 -20.00 26.38
CA LYS A 83 -28.17 -18.60 26.61
C LYS A 83 -27.08 -17.63 26.13
N LEU A 84 -25.82 -17.95 26.43
CA LEU A 84 -24.67 -17.10 26.12
C LEU A 84 -23.45 -17.94 25.76
N THR A 85 -22.82 -17.65 24.64
CA THR A 85 -21.43 -18.07 24.37
C THR A 85 -20.55 -16.84 24.24
N ALA A 86 -19.24 -17.02 24.31
CA ALA A 86 -18.28 -15.94 24.08
C ALA A 86 -17.07 -16.46 23.32
N THR A 87 -16.30 -15.52 22.78
CA THR A 87 -14.95 -15.77 22.26
C THR A 87 -14.02 -14.72 22.85
N ALA A 88 -12.77 -15.10 23.10
CA ALA A 88 -11.73 -14.22 23.63
C ALA A 88 -10.59 -14.08 22.62
N SER A 89 -10.05 -12.87 22.52
CA SER A 89 -8.80 -12.56 21.82
C SER A 89 -7.61 -12.57 22.78
N SER A 90 -6.40 -12.38 22.28
CA SER A 90 -5.19 -12.20 23.10
C SER A 90 -5.25 -10.96 24.01
N LEU A 91 -6.09 -9.97 23.68
CA LEU A 91 -6.29 -8.78 24.51
C LEU A 91 -7.22 -9.02 25.71
N ALA A 92 -7.89 -10.17 25.77
CA ALA A 92 -8.81 -10.48 26.85
C ALA A 92 -8.06 -10.69 28.16
N SER A 93 -8.51 -10.04 29.22
CA SER A 93 -7.98 -10.28 30.57
C SER A 93 -8.74 -11.41 31.26
N ALA A 94 -8.01 -12.31 31.91
CA ALA A 94 -8.58 -13.38 32.70
C ALA A 94 -9.49 -12.82 33.80
N GLY A 95 -10.66 -13.44 34.01
CA GLY A 95 -11.66 -12.95 34.94
C GLY A 95 -12.98 -13.70 34.87
N VAL A 96 -13.82 -13.46 35.87
CA VAL A 96 -15.18 -14.01 35.94
C VAL A 96 -16.18 -12.86 35.85
N TYR A 97 -17.11 -12.97 34.91
CA TYR A 97 -18.11 -11.96 34.60
C TYR A 97 -19.50 -12.56 34.77
N THR A 98 -20.42 -11.82 35.36
CA THR A 98 -21.82 -12.20 35.46
C THR A 98 -22.60 -11.43 34.41
N VAL A 99 -23.25 -12.13 33.49
CA VAL A 99 -23.97 -11.56 32.35
C VAL A 99 -25.44 -11.94 32.42
N GLU A 100 -26.32 -10.94 32.42
CA GLU A 100 -27.77 -11.16 32.38
C GLU A 100 -28.36 -10.52 31.14
N THR A 101 -28.93 -11.30 30.22
CA THR A 101 -29.56 -10.77 29.00
C THR A 101 -31.05 -10.57 29.25
N THR A 102 -31.52 -9.33 29.22
CA THR A 102 -32.94 -9.00 29.44
C THR A 102 -33.72 -8.98 28.13
N GLN A 103 -33.07 -8.61 27.03
CA GLN A 103 -33.67 -8.53 25.70
C GLN A 103 -32.64 -8.83 24.62
N LEU A 104 -33.05 -9.54 23.56
CA LEU A 104 -32.23 -9.75 22.37
C LEU A 104 -32.50 -8.65 21.34
N ALA A 105 -31.46 -8.28 20.59
CA ALA A 105 -31.58 -7.39 19.45
C ALA A 105 -32.41 -8.07 18.35
N ARG A 106 -33.26 -7.30 17.68
CA ARG A 106 -34.11 -7.78 16.58
C ARG A 106 -34.12 -6.77 15.44
N SER A 107 -34.23 -7.28 14.23
CA SER A 107 -34.45 -6.51 12.99
C SER A 107 -35.91 -6.09 12.90
N GLN A 108 -36.16 -4.97 12.20
CA GLN A 108 -37.50 -4.59 11.81
C GLN A 108 -37.99 -5.48 10.68
N THR A 109 -39.27 -5.86 10.72
CA THR A 109 -39.96 -6.52 9.61
C THR A 109 -41.24 -5.79 9.25
N LEU A 110 -41.54 -5.68 7.96
CA LEU A 110 -42.78 -5.11 7.42
C LEU A 110 -43.41 -6.11 6.46
N ALA A 111 -44.68 -6.45 6.65
CA ALA A 111 -45.42 -7.35 5.77
C ALA A 111 -46.56 -6.62 5.06
N SER A 112 -46.64 -6.82 3.74
CA SER A 112 -47.71 -6.29 2.91
C SER A 112 -49.09 -6.87 3.23
N LYS A 113 -50.11 -6.28 2.61
CA LYS A 113 -51.41 -6.95 2.44
C LYS A 113 -51.28 -8.24 1.63
N THR A 114 -52.33 -9.05 1.64
CA THR A 114 -52.39 -10.30 0.88
C THR A 114 -52.66 -10.05 -0.61
N TYR A 115 -51.88 -10.69 -1.47
CA TYR A 115 -52.01 -10.75 -2.93
C TYR A 115 -52.46 -12.17 -3.36
N GLY A 116 -53.13 -12.28 -4.50
CA GLY A 116 -53.63 -13.54 -5.03
C GLY A 116 -52.58 -14.36 -5.80
N SER A 117 -51.56 -13.71 -6.35
CA SER A 117 -50.48 -14.36 -7.11
C SER A 117 -49.13 -13.66 -6.96
N LEU A 118 -48.04 -14.40 -7.17
CA LEU A 118 -46.68 -13.88 -7.28
C LEU A 118 -46.49 -12.88 -8.43
N ASN A 119 -47.35 -12.97 -9.45
CA ASN A 119 -47.32 -12.12 -10.63
C ASN A 119 -48.35 -10.98 -10.58
N ASP A 120 -49.00 -10.77 -9.43
CA ASP A 120 -49.89 -9.63 -9.26
C ASP A 120 -49.10 -8.34 -9.45
N VAL A 121 -49.65 -7.43 -10.26
CA VAL A 121 -49.03 -6.14 -10.55
C VAL A 121 -49.23 -5.22 -9.35
N VAL A 122 -48.14 -4.67 -8.83
CA VAL A 122 -48.11 -3.84 -7.61
C VAL A 122 -47.84 -2.36 -7.91
N GLY A 123 -47.94 -1.96 -9.17
CA GLY A 123 -47.77 -0.56 -9.60
C GLY A 123 -46.33 -0.19 -9.94
N GLN A 124 -46.14 1.04 -10.42
CA GLN A 124 -44.85 1.61 -10.83
C GLN A 124 -44.58 2.90 -10.06
N GLY A 125 -43.32 3.26 -9.91
CA GLY A 125 -42.86 4.42 -9.13
C GLY A 125 -41.50 4.14 -8.50
N THR A 126 -41.15 4.90 -7.46
CA THR A 126 -39.90 4.71 -6.72
C THR A 126 -40.22 4.43 -5.25
N LEU A 127 -39.62 3.38 -4.68
CA LEU A 127 -39.63 3.12 -3.24
C LEU A 127 -38.35 3.72 -2.64
N VAL A 128 -38.49 4.53 -1.61
CA VAL A 128 -37.38 5.19 -0.89
C VAL A 128 -37.35 4.68 0.54
N PHE A 129 -36.25 4.04 0.90
CA PHE A 129 -35.96 3.52 2.23
C PHE A 129 -35.12 4.55 3.00
N LYS A 130 -35.59 4.92 4.19
CA LYS A 130 -34.82 5.74 5.15
C LYS A 130 -34.62 4.92 6.41
N PHE A 131 -33.40 4.92 6.96
CA PHE A 131 -33.04 4.14 8.13
C PHE A 131 -32.97 5.02 9.38
N GLY A 132 -33.34 4.46 10.52
CA GLY A 132 -33.38 5.17 11.79
C GLY A 132 -34.28 4.47 12.82
N GLU A 133 -34.48 5.15 13.94
CA GLU A 133 -35.34 4.65 15.02
C GLU A 133 -36.81 4.88 14.67
N VAL A 134 -37.57 3.78 14.61
CA VAL A 134 -38.99 3.77 14.28
C VAL A 134 -39.77 3.35 15.53
N GLU A 135 -40.60 4.26 16.02
CA GLU A 135 -41.51 3.99 17.14
C GLU A 135 -42.94 3.86 16.63
N THR A 136 -43.51 2.67 16.79
CA THR A 136 -44.91 2.40 16.47
C THR A 136 -45.59 1.62 17.59
N THR A 137 -46.89 1.90 17.76
CA THR A 137 -47.77 1.13 18.62
C THR A 137 -48.50 0.07 17.79
N LEU A 138 -48.27 -1.20 18.13
CA LEU A 138 -48.78 -2.36 17.38
C LEU A 138 -49.95 -3.04 18.10
N ALA A 139 -50.95 -3.48 17.33
CA ALA A 139 -51.97 -4.40 17.81
C ALA A 139 -51.41 -5.83 17.98
N ALA A 140 -52.21 -6.73 18.56
CA ALA A 140 -51.82 -8.12 18.77
C ALA A 140 -51.50 -8.86 17.46
N ASP A 141 -52.18 -8.49 16.37
CA ASP A 141 -51.98 -9.05 15.02
C ASP A 141 -50.83 -8.39 14.26
N LYS A 142 -50.10 -7.46 14.88
CA LYS A 142 -48.99 -6.67 14.29
C LYS A 142 -49.41 -5.59 13.30
N SER A 143 -50.71 -5.30 13.18
CA SER A 143 -51.14 -4.07 12.51
C SER A 143 -50.70 -2.83 13.29
N VAL A 144 -50.35 -1.78 12.56
CA VAL A 144 -49.90 -0.49 13.13
C VAL A 144 -51.13 0.30 13.55
N THR A 145 -51.23 0.63 14.84
CA THR A 145 -52.34 1.43 15.39
C THR A 145 -51.98 2.90 15.56
N SER A 146 -50.69 3.19 15.71
CA SER A 146 -50.12 4.54 15.72
C SER A 146 -48.67 4.48 15.23
N PHE A 147 -48.28 5.43 14.39
CA PHE A 147 -46.90 5.70 14.05
C PHE A 147 -46.45 6.90 14.87
N ASP A 148 -45.71 6.65 15.95
CA ASP A 148 -45.47 7.63 17.01
C ASP A 148 -44.33 8.59 16.62
N SER A 149 -43.19 8.06 16.15
CA SER A 149 -42.08 8.87 15.68
C SER A 149 -41.12 8.12 14.75
N PHE A 150 -40.40 8.88 13.92
CA PHE A 150 -39.23 8.41 13.18
C PHE A 150 -38.08 9.38 13.40
N THR A 151 -36.95 8.88 13.88
CA THR A 151 -35.70 9.64 13.99
C THR A 151 -34.69 9.04 13.03
N GLN A 152 -34.40 9.75 11.94
CA GLN A 152 -33.46 9.27 10.93
C GLN A 152 -32.05 9.17 11.52
N ASP A 153 -31.37 8.05 11.23
CA ASP A 153 -29.94 7.91 11.48
C ASP A 153 -29.18 8.60 10.34
N ASN A 154 -28.62 9.79 10.61
CA ASN A 154 -27.93 10.58 9.60
C ASN A 154 -26.64 9.92 9.09
N ALA A 155 -26.11 8.90 9.78
CA ALA A 155 -25.01 8.07 9.28
C ALA A 155 -25.48 7.13 8.15
N GLN A 156 -26.79 6.90 8.01
CA GLN A 156 -27.37 6.02 6.99
C GLN A 156 -28.11 6.82 5.92
N ALA A 157 -27.46 6.97 4.76
CA ALA A 157 -28.06 7.62 3.60
C ALA A 157 -29.31 6.87 3.11
N SER A 158 -30.35 7.61 2.71
CA SER A 158 -31.56 7.05 2.13
C SER A 158 -31.25 6.29 0.83
N LYS A 159 -31.96 5.19 0.59
CA LYS A 159 -31.78 4.31 -0.58
C LYS A 159 -33.07 4.24 -1.38
N SER A 160 -32.97 4.19 -2.70
CA SER A 160 -34.16 4.18 -3.56
C SER A 160 -34.10 3.08 -4.62
N ILE A 161 -35.23 2.46 -4.92
CA ILE A 161 -35.40 1.52 -6.04
C ILE A 161 -36.56 1.94 -6.93
N THR A 162 -36.33 1.94 -8.23
CA THR A 162 -37.38 2.25 -9.22
C THR A 162 -38.07 0.97 -9.68
N ILE A 163 -39.39 0.97 -9.55
CA ILE A 163 -40.30 -0.07 -10.04
C ILE A 163 -40.92 0.42 -11.35
N ASN A 164 -40.56 -0.24 -12.45
CA ASN A 164 -41.00 0.06 -13.81
C ASN A 164 -41.74 -1.15 -14.40
N SER A 165 -42.15 -1.05 -15.67
CA SER A 165 -42.91 -2.11 -16.35
C SER A 165 -42.19 -3.47 -16.44
N GLY A 166 -40.87 -3.52 -16.25
CA GLY A 166 -40.09 -4.75 -16.24
C GLY A 166 -40.08 -5.50 -14.91
N ASN A 167 -40.39 -4.84 -13.79
CA ASN A 167 -40.30 -5.42 -12.44
C ASN A 167 -41.51 -5.09 -11.52
N HIS A 168 -42.62 -4.59 -12.06
CA HIS A 168 -43.82 -4.18 -11.33
C HIS A 168 -44.71 -5.32 -10.78
N THR A 169 -44.19 -6.53 -10.60
CA THR A 169 -44.91 -7.65 -10.00
C THR A 169 -44.42 -7.91 -8.58
N LEU A 170 -45.18 -8.62 -7.75
CA LEU A 170 -44.76 -8.96 -6.38
C LEU A 170 -43.38 -9.65 -6.36
N ALA A 171 -43.16 -10.62 -7.26
CA ALA A 171 -41.85 -11.25 -7.45
C ALA A 171 -40.78 -10.29 -7.98
N GLY A 172 -41.15 -9.41 -8.92
CA GLY A 172 -40.24 -8.41 -9.48
C GLY A 172 -39.74 -7.40 -8.45
N VAL A 173 -40.60 -6.94 -7.54
CA VAL A 173 -40.20 -6.03 -6.44
C VAL A 173 -39.26 -6.72 -5.47
N ARG A 174 -39.53 -7.99 -5.09
CA ARG A 174 -38.61 -8.79 -4.27
C ARG A 174 -37.23 -8.89 -4.90
N ASP A 175 -37.17 -9.26 -6.17
CA ASP A 175 -35.92 -9.49 -6.88
C ASP A 175 -35.16 -8.17 -7.08
N ALA A 176 -35.87 -7.07 -7.35
CA ALA A 176 -35.28 -5.74 -7.45
C ALA A 176 -34.64 -5.27 -6.14
N ILE A 177 -35.29 -5.50 -4.99
CA ILE A 177 -34.76 -5.11 -3.67
C ILE A 177 -33.55 -5.95 -3.30
N ASN A 178 -33.64 -7.28 -3.44
CA ASN A 178 -32.53 -8.18 -3.09
C ASN A 178 -31.32 -7.97 -4.00
N SER A 179 -31.52 -7.58 -5.26
CA SER A 179 -30.41 -7.26 -6.18
C SER A 179 -29.78 -5.89 -5.90
N ALA A 180 -30.53 -4.96 -5.30
CA ALA A 180 -30.05 -3.61 -5.01
C ALA A 180 -29.14 -3.51 -3.78
N ASN A 181 -29.07 -4.56 -2.95
CA ASN A 181 -28.24 -4.63 -1.74
C ASN A 181 -28.32 -3.36 -0.86
N MET A 182 -29.54 -2.97 -0.52
CA MET A 182 -29.83 -1.66 0.06
C MET A 182 -30.03 -1.66 1.59
N GLY A 183 -29.59 -2.72 2.28
CA GLY A 183 -29.77 -2.89 3.73
C GLY A 183 -31.15 -3.44 4.14
N VAL A 184 -31.98 -3.80 3.17
CA VAL A 184 -33.27 -4.48 3.37
C VAL A 184 -33.33 -5.72 2.47
N ARG A 185 -33.80 -6.83 3.03
CA ARG A 185 -34.13 -8.07 2.32
C ARG A 185 -35.63 -8.14 2.07
N ALA A 186 -35.99 -8.61 0.88
CA ALA A 186 -37.36 -8.90 0.53
C ALA A 186 -37.57 -10.42 0.38
N SER A 187 -38.67 -10.93 0.91
CA SER A 187 -39.10 -12.32 0.70
C SER A 187 -40.60 -12.39 0.50
N ILE A 188 -41.11 -13.45 -0.12
CA ILE A 188 -42.54 -13.65 -0.30
C ILE A 188 -42.97 -14.88 0.49
N VAL A 189 -44.01 -14.72 1.30
CA VAL A 189 -44.58 -15.77 2.14
C VAL A 189 -45.98 -16.13 1.63
N ASP A 190 -46.21 -17.41 1.35
CA ASP A 190 -47.56 -17.95 1.12
C ASP A 190 -48.21 -18.27 2.48
N THR A 191 -49.29 -17.55 2.78
CA THR A 191 -50.02 -17.67 4.04
C THR A 191 -51.11 -18.76 3.99
N GLY A 192 -51.32 -19.39 2.83
CA GLY A 192 -52.43 -20.31 2.56
C GLY A 192 -53.70 -19.60 2.08
N ASP A 193 -53.87 -18.33 2.46
CA ASP A 193 -54.94 -17.44 1.98
C ASP A 193 -54.45 -16.47 0.88
N GLY A 194 -53.16 -16.54 0.52
CA GLY A 194 -52.49 -15.73 -0.50
C GLY A 194 -51.06 -15.32 -0.12
N PHE A 195 -50.43 -14.51 -0.97
CA PHE A 195 -49.02 -14.15 -0.88
C PHE A 195 -48.81 -12.78 -0.20
N ARG A 196 -47.79 -12.65 0.63
CA ARG A 196 -47.36 -11.38 1.22
C ARG A 196 -45.88 -11.13 0.95
N LEU A 197 -45.54 -9.89 0.59
CA LEU A 197 -44.16 -9.43 0.51
C LEU A 197 -43.73 -8.98 1.90
N LEU A 198 -42.62 -9.54 2.37
CA LEU A 198 -41.99 -9.24 3.65
C LEU A 198 -40.69 -8.49 3.38
N PHE A 199 -40.56 -7.31 3.96
CA PHE A 199 -39.33 -6.53 4.02
C PHE A 199 -38.71 -6.74 5.39
N GLU A 200 -37.42 -7.04 5.45
CA GLU A 200 -36.67 -7.24 6.68
C GLU A 200 -35.39 -6.42 6.63
N SER A 201 -35.08 -5.69 7.69
CA SER A 201 -33.77 -5.03 7.83
C SER A 201 -32.68 -6.09 7.93
N GLU A 202 -31.58 -5.92 7.20
CA GLU A 202 -30.46 -6.87 7.24
C GLU A 202 -29.72 -6.87 8.58
N LYS A 203 -29.90 -5.82 9.39
CA LYS A 203 -29.29 -5.65 10.70
C LYS A 203 -30.35 -5.58 11.79
N THR A 204 -29.99 -6.07 12.98
CA THR A 204 -30.79 -5.88 14.19
C THR A 204 -30.50 -4.51 14.82
N GLY A 205 -31.31 -4.10 15.79
CA GLY A 205 -31.06 -2.88 16.58
C GLY A 205 -31.96 -1.72 16.18
N ALA A 206 -32.31 -0.88 17.16
CA ALA A 206 -33.33 0.15 17.04
C ALA A 206 -33.05 1.12 15.88
N LYS A 207 -31.79 1.54 15.70
CA LYS A 207 -31.36 2.44 14.61
C LYS A 207 -31.42 1.83 13.21
N ASN A 208 -31.43 0.51 13.12
CA ASN A 208 -31.54 -0.21 11.85
C ASN A 208 -33.02 -0.46 11.45
N GLY A 209 -33.95 0.21 12.12
CA GLY A 209 -35.32 0.37 11.62
C GLY A 209 -35.35 1.17 10.32
N PHE A 210 -36.46 1.11 9.59
CA PHE A 210 -36.63 1.80 8.33
C PHE A 210 -38.08 2.21 8.05
N THR A 211 -38.22 3.29 7.28
CA THR A 211 -39.45 3.74 6.65
C THR A 211 -39.41 3.48 5.15
N ILE A 212 -40.57 3.28 4.53
CA ILE A 212 -40.73 3.20 3.08
C ILE A 212 -41.57 4.41 2.64
N GLU A 213 -41.03 5.22 1.75
CA GLU A 213 -41.75 6.32 1.11
C GLU A 213 -41.90 6.04 -0.38
N THR A 214 -43.11 6.21 -0.91
CA THR A 214 -43.37 6.08 -2.34
C THR A 214 -43.26 7.44 -3.03
N GLN A 215 -42.59 7.47 -4.18
CA GLN A 215 -42.49 8.66 -5.04
C GLN A 215 -42.98 8.33 -6.44
N ASN A 216 -43.75 9.24 -7.05
CA ASN A 216 -44.32 9.08 -8.40
C ASN A 216 -45.07 7.75 -8.60
N ALA A 217 -45.71 7.25 -7.53
CA ALA A 217 -46.37 5.95 -7.51
C ALA A 217 -47.71 5.94 -8.26
N ASN A 218 -48.02 4.80 -8.87
CA ASN A 218 -49.33 4.50 -9.44
C ASN A 218 -49.77 3.07 -9.09
N ASN A 219 -51.05 2.77 -9.31
CA ASN A 219 -51.61 1.40 -9.33
C ASN A 219 -51.17 0.48 -8.18
N GLY A 220 -51.31 0.92 -6.92
CA GLY A 220 -51.13 0.06 -5.73
C GLY A 220 -49.72 0.05 -5.13
N LEU A 221 -48.74 0.77 -5.69
CA LEU A 221 -47.40 0.83 -5.09
C LEU A 221 -47.41 1.57 -3.74
N ASP A 222 -48.37 2.48 -3.55
CA ASP A 222 -48.63 3.17 -2.27
C ASP A 222 -49.05 2.21 -1.14
N ASP A 223 -49.46 0.98 -1.45
CA ASP A 223 -49.75 -0.03 -0.41
C ASP A 223 -48.49 -0.47 0.37
N PHE A 224 -47.29 -0.12 -0.12
CA PHE A 224 -46.02 -0.34 0.57
C PHE A 224 -45.51 0.88 1.33
N ASN A 225 -46.22 2.00 1.30
CA ASN A 225 -45.85 3.19 2.03
C ASN A 225 -45.90 2.91 3.54
N PHE A 226 -44.83 3.28 4.24
CA PHE A 226 -44.69 3.13 5.67
C PHE A 226 -43.86 4.26 6.25
N ASN A 227 -44.51 5.32 6.73
CA ASN A 227 -43.86 6.50 7.30
C ASN A 227 -44.83 7.28 8.19
N GLN A 228 -44.31 8.26 8.93
CA GLN A 228 -45.07 9.07 9.88
C GLN A 228 -46.18 9.93 9.23
N SER A 229 -46.04 10.27 7.94
CA SER A 229 -47.03 11.09 7.23
C SER A 229 -48.23 10.29 6.71
N ASP A 230 -48.16 8.95 6.77
CA ASP A 230 -49.25 8.06 6.37
C ASP A 230 -50.13 7.74 7.58
N SER A 231 -51.39 8.18 7.56
CA SER A 231 -52.32 7.93 8.67
C SER A 231 -52.87 6.50 8.69
N ASP A 232 -52.78 5.78 7.58
CA ASP A 232 -53.43 4.48 7.39
C ASP A 232 -52.42 3.32 7.53
N ASN A 233 -51.13 3.54 7.21
CA ASN A 233 -49.99 2.64 7.43
C ASN A 233 -50.39 1.14 7.38
N VAL A 234 -50.79 0.68 6.20
CA VAL A 234 -51.50 -0.61 6.01
C VAL A 234 -50.61 -1.87 6.16
N LEU A 235 -49.31 -1.68 6.41
CA LEU A 235 -48.35 -2.77 6.63
C LEU A 235 -48.43 -3.32 8.06
N HIS A 236 -48.09 -4.60 8.20
CA HIS A 236 -47.91 -5.20 9.53
C HIS A 236 -46.44 -5.13 9.92
N ALA A 237 -46.14 -4.64 11.11
CA ALA A 237 -44.78 -4.31 11.52
C ALA A 237 -44.31 -5.11 12.75
N THR A 238 -43.01 -5.34 12.81
CA THR A 238 -42.28 -5.65 14.04
C THR A 238 -41.19 -4.61 14.20
N ASN A 239 -41.13 -3.91 15.33
CA ASN A 239 -40.10 -2.89 15.56
C ASN A 239 -38.71 -3.53 15.69
N ALA A 240 -37.70 -2.86 15.14
CA ALA A 240 -36.32 -3.15 15.47
C ALA A 240 -36.04 -2.71 16.90
N VAL A 241 -35.29 -3.51 17.64
CA VAL A 241 -34.92 -3.20 19.02
C VAL A 241 -33.50 -3.63 19.31
N ASP A 242 -32.84 -2.94 20.22
CA ASP A 242 -31.51 -3.30 20.71
C ASP A 242 -31.56 -4.50 21.67
N ALA A 243 -30.41 -5.15 21.81
CA ALA A 243 -30.13 -6.09 22.88
C ALA A 243 -29.86 -5.30 24.16
N ASN A 244 -30.54 -5.67 25.24
CA ASN A 244 -30.29 -5.14 26.56
C ASN A 244 -29.75 -6.25 27.46
N LEU A 245 -28.65 -5.97 28.13
CA LEU A 245 -27.97 -6.90 29.03
C LEU A 245 -27.34 -6.15 30.19
N THR A 246 -27.05 -6.86 31.28
CA THR A 246 -26.17 -6.37 32.33
C THR A 246 -24.88 -7.17 32.36
N VAL A 247 -23.74 -6.51 32.56
CA VAL A 247 -22.46 -7.16 32.83
C VAL A 247 -21.96 -6.68 34.17
N ASN A 248 -21.82 -7.60 35.13
CA ASN A 248 -21.53 -7.30 36.54
C ASN A 248 -22.50 -6.24 37.13
N GLY A 249 -23.76 -6.25 36.69
CA GLY A 249 -24.79 -5.31 37.13
C GLY A 249 -24.81 -3.95 36.39
N LEU A 250 -23.90 -3.71 35.45
CA LEU A 250 -23.92 -2.50 34.61
C LEU A 250 -24.80 -2.72 33.39
N GLU A 251 -25.79 -1.85 33.18
CA GLU A 251 -26.68 -1.91 32.01
C GLU A 251 -25.97 -1.50 30.73
N ILE A 252 -26.12 -2.33 29.70
CA ILE A 252 -25.52 -2.17 28.38
C ILE A 252 -26.63 -2.34 27.34
N SER A 253 -26.64 -1.48 26.33
CA SER A 253 -27.50 -1.61 25.14
C SER A 253 -26.65 -1.71 23.87
N ARG A 254 -27.02 -2.60 22.94
CA ARG A 254 -26.27 -2.88 21.71
C ARG A 254 -27.20 -3.23 20.56
N GLU A 255 -26.85 -2.76 19.36
CA GLU A 255 -27.62 -3.02 18.15
C GLU A 255 -27.58 -4.51 17.70
N SER A 256 -26.62 -5.30 18.17
CA SER A 256 -26.41 -6.69 17.76
C SER A 256 -26.40 -7.66 18.92
N ASN A 257 -26.84 -8.90 18.66
CA ASN A 257 -26.67 -10.04 19.57
C ASN A 257 -25.22 -10.56 19.63
N GLN A 258 -24.35 -10.10 18.72
CA GLN A 258 -22.90 -10.26 18.83
C GLN A 258 -22.33 -8.96 19.41
N VAL A 259 -22.11 -8.96 20.71
CA VAL A 259 -21.72 -7.78 21.49
C VAL A 259 -20.21 -7.78 21.69
N THR A 260 -19.54 -6.79 21.08
CA THR A 260 -18.09 -6.57 21.22
C THR A 260 -17.82 -5.36 22.13
N GLY A 261 -16.60 -5.28 22.66
CA GLY A 261 -16.08 -4.09 23.35
C GLY A 261 -16.65 -3.81 24.75
N VAL A 262 -17.57 -4.63 25.26
CA VAL A 262 -18.07 -4.51 26.65
C VAL A 262 -17.05 -5.01 27.66
N ILE A 263 -16.44 -6.15 27.35
CA ILE A 263 -15.26 -6.66 28.05
C ILE A 263 -14.14 -6.59 27.02
N ASN A 264 -13.02 -5.95 27.37
CA ASN A 264 -11.92 -5.75 26.43
C ASN A 264 -11.44 -7.10 25.89
N GLY A 265 -11.30 -7.20 24.57
CA GLY A 265 -10.88 -8.41 23.89
C GLY A 265 -11.88 -9.58 23.91
N VAL A 266 -13.12 -9.41 24.38
CA VAL A 266 -14.15 -10.46 24.42
C VAL A 266 -15.36 -10.09 23.55
N THR A 267 -15.86 -11.07 22.80
CA THR A 267 -17.11 -10.97 22.04
C THR A 267 -18.16 -11.88 22.66
N LEU A 268 -19.28 -11.32 23.10
CA LEU A 268 -20.42 -12.03 23.68
C LEU A 268 -21.42 -12.36 22.58
N ASN A 269 -21.88 -13.60 22.51
CA ASN A 269 -22.91 -14.06 21.58
C ASN A 269 -24.18 -14.39 22.38
N LEU A 270 -25.13 -13.47 22.36
CA LEU A 270 -26.41 -13.57 23.05
C LEU A 270 -27.36 -14.46 22.26
N ARG A 271 -27.88 -15.52 22.88
CA ARG A 271 -28.71 -16.52 22.19
C ARG A 271 -30.12 -16.58 22.76
N GLN A 272 -30.29 -16.33 24.06
CA GLN A 272 -31.57 -16.29 24.76
C GLN A 272 -31.54 -15.26 25.90
N THR A 273 -32.71 -14.85 26.36
CA THR A 273 -32.82 -14.04 27.58
C THR A 273 -32.55 -14.90 28.82
N SER A 274 -32.07 -14.27 29.89
CA SER A 274 -31.65 -14.92 31.13
C SER A 274 -32.13 -14.17 32.37
N VAL A 275 -33.30 -13.53 32.30
CA VAL A 275 -33.85 -12.68 33.36
C VAL A 275 -34.05 -13.48 34.65
N GLY A 276 -33.45 -13.01 35.74
CA GLY A 276 -33.46 -13.66 37.05
C GLY A 276 -32.52 -14.87 37.18
N GLU A 277 -31.82 -15.25 36.11
CA GLU A 277 -30.89 -16.38 36.03
C GLU A 277 -29.60 -15.98 35.30
N PRO A 278 -28.76 -15.11 35.90
CA PRO A 278 -27.57 -14.59 35.23
C PRO A 278 -26.56 -15.70 34.90
N VAL A 279 -25.94 -15.60 33.72
CA VAL A 279 -24.93 -16.53 33.23
C VAL A 279 -23.55 -16.11 33.71
N THR A 280 -22.77 -17.04 34.24
CA THR A 280 -21.37 -16.80 34.60
C THR A 280 -20.49 -17.10 33.40
N LEU A 281 -19.72 -16.10 32.97
CA LEU A 281 -18.71 -16.20 31.93
C LEU A 281 -17.32 -16.12 32.55
N THR A 282 -16.49 -17.14 32.33
CA THR A 282 -15.10 -17.17 32.79
C THR A 282 -14.17 -17.02 31.59
N VAL A 283 -13.24 -16.07 31.67
CA VAL A 283 -12.12 -15.89 30.74
C VAL A 283 -10.86 -16.39 31.44
N GLU A 284 -10.12 -17.29 30.79
CA GLU A 284 -8.87 -17.84 31.32
C GLU A 284 -7.86 -18.15 30.20
N ALA A 285 -6.60 -18.37 30.54
CA ALA A 285 -5.58 -18.73 29.56
C ALA A 285 -5.87 -20.12 28.93
N ASP A 286 -5.78 -20.20 27.61
CA ASP A 286 -6.03 -21.41 26.83
C ASP A 286 -4.82 -22.36 26.87
N MET A 287 -4.71 -23.08 27.99
CA MET A 287 -3.64 -24.05 28.18
C MET A 287 -3.74 -25.26 27.24
N GLU A 288 -4.90 -25.54 26.66
CA GLU A 288 -5.05 -26.64 25.70
C GLU A 288 -4.31 -26.29 24.40
N THR A 289 -4.55 -25.10 23.86
CA THR A 289 -3.84 -24.61 22.67
C THR A 289 -2.33 -24.48 22.91
N ILE A 290 -1.92 -23.95 24.06
CA ILE A 290 -0.49 -23.79 24.38
C ILE A 290 0.19 -25.16 24.51
N ASN A 291 -0.42 -26.13 25.21
CA ASN A 291 0.11 -27.49 25.32
C ASN A 291 0.20 -28.17 23.95
N LYS A 292 -0.80 -27.99 23.08
CA LYS A 292 -0.79 -28.57 21.74
C LYS A 292 0.39 -28.06 20.91
N ARG A 293 0.63 -26.74 20.90
CA ARG A 293 1.78 -26.16 20.17
C ARG A 293 3.11 -26.72 20.65
N MET A 294 3.27 -26.88 21.97
CA MET A 294 4.48 -27.48 22.54
C MET A 294 4.62 -28.97 22.17
N GLN A 295 3.50 -29.71 22.18
CA GLN A 295 3.48 -31.10 21.75
C GLN A 295 3.82 -31.24 20.26
N ASP A 296 3.30 -30.37 19.39
CA ASP A 296 3.58 -30.38 17.95
C ASP A 296 5.08 -30.13 17.68
N PHE A 297 5.69 -29.19 18.42
CA PHE A 297 7.14 -28.96 18.40
C PHE A 297 7.93 -30.21 18.80
N VAL A 298 7.58 -30.83 19.94
CA VAL A 298 8.25 -32.03 20.44
C VAL A 298 8.11 -33.20 19.47
N THR A 299 6.93 -33.39 18.90
CA THR A 299 6.67 -34.42 17.89
C THR A 299 7.53 -34.21 16.65
N SER A 300 7.50 -33.01 16.06
CA SER A 300 8.25 -32.70 14.83
C SER A 300 9.76 -32.80 15.03
N TYR A 301 10.27 -32.40 16.19
CA TYR A 301 11.69 -32.57 16.52
C TYR A 301 12.06 -34.06 16.62
N ASN A 302 11.21 -34.87 17.27
CA ASN A 302 11.45 -36.30 17.43
C ASN A 302 11.36 -37.06 16.11
N GLU A 303 10.48 -36.65 15.19
CA GLU A 303 10.41 -37.19 13.84
C GLU A 303 11.70 -36.93 13.07
N LEU A 304 12.18 -35.68 13.05
CA LEU A 304 13.47 -35.33 12.45
C LEU A 304 14.61 -36.13 13.08
N LYS A 305 14.66 -36.19 14.42
CA LYS A 305 15.73 -36.89 15.13
C LYS A 305 15.71 -38.39 14.90
N THR A 306 14.53 -38.99 14.79
CA THR A 306 14.40 -40.42 14.47
C THR A 306 14.86 -40.71 13.05
N LEU A 307 14.46 -39.87 12.09
CA LEU A 307 14.88 -39.97 10.70
C LEU A 307 16.41 -39.85 10.57
N THR A 308 17.02 -38.82 11.16
CA THR A 308 18.47 -38.62 11.09
C THR A 308 19.24 -39.73 11.80
N ASN A 309 18.76 -40.21 12.95
CA ASN A 309 19.36 -41.36 13.63
C ASN A 309 19.35 -42.61 12.73
N ASN A 310 18.22 -42.91 12.07
CA ASN A 310 18.10 -44.08 11.18
C ASN A 310 19.01 -43.97 9.96
N LEU A 311 19.09 -42.78 9.36
CA LEU A 311 19.87 -42.55 8.15
C LEU A 311 21.38 -42.42 8.40
N THR A 312 21.81 -42.19 9.64
CA THR A 312 23.24 -42.05 10.01
C THR A 312 23.78 -43.22 10.86
N ALA A 313 22.93 -44.14 11.28
CA ALA A 313 23.31 -45.28 12.10
C ALA A 313 24.27 -46.25 11.39
N TYR A 314 25.10 -46.91 12.19
CA TYR A 314 25.92 -48.04 11.73
C TYR A 314 25.32 -49.35 12.25
N ASN A 315 24.93 -50.24 11.34
CA ASN A 315 24.45 -51.56 11.68
C ASN A 315 25.65 -52.48 12.01
N VAL A 316 25.81 -52.81 13.29
CA VAL A 316 26.90 -53.67 13.78
C VAL A 316 26.73 -55.12 13.32
N GLU A 317 25.50 -55.61 13.17
CA GLU A 317 25.20 -56.99 12.77
C GLU A 317 25.49 -57.20 11.28
N GLU A 318 25.10 -56.24 10.45
CA GLU A 318 25.34 -56.26 8.99
C GLU A 318 26.71 -55.69 8.60
N GLN A 319 27.45 -55.14 9.57
CA GLN A 319 28.74 -54.44 9.37
C GLN A 319 28.67 -53.37 8.27
N SER A 320 27.54 -52.65 8.20
CA SER A 320 27.26 -51.66 7.15
C SER A 320 26.73 -50.37 7.75
N GLY A 321 27.13 -49.23 7.17
CA GLY A 321 26.53 -47.93 7.48
C GLY A 321 25.23 -47.70 6.72
N SER A 322 24.30 -46.94 7.29
CA SER A 322 23.20 -46.31 6.58
C SER A 322 23.70 -45.27 5.56
N ILE A 323 22.81 -44.83 4.66
CA ILE A 323 23.10 -43.97 3.50
C ILE A 323 23.85 -42.66 3.84
N PHE A 324 23.64 -42.08 5.02
CA PHE A 324 24.29 -40.85 5.50
C PHE A 324 25.28 -41.08 6.65
N THR A 325 25.77 -42.30 6.83
CA THR A 325 26.78 -42.60 7.87
C THR A 325 28.02 -41.73 7.69
N GLY A 326 28.31 -40.88 8.68
CA GLY A 326 29.45 -39.98 8.64
C GLY A 326 29.26 -38.72 7.80
N ASP A 327 28.07 -38.45 7.27
CA ASP A 327 27.83 -37.22 6.51
C ASP A 327 28.00 -35.96 7.41
N PRO A 328 28.80 -34.96 7.00
CA PRO A 328 29.04 -33.77 7.83
C PRO A 328 27.85 -32.82 7.88
N SER A 329 27.01 -32.75 6.84
CA SER A 329 25.86 -31.85 6.78
C SER A 329 24.78 -32.28 7.77
N VAL A 330 24.47 -33.59 7.82
CA VAL A 330 23.50 -34.14 8.79
C VAL A 330 24.02 -34.00 10.21
N ARG A 331 25.32 -34.25 10.45
CA ARG A 331 25.93 -34.05 11.79
C ARG A 331 25.93 -32.59 12.22
N ASN A 332 26.15 -31.65 11.31
CA ASN A 332 26.09 -30.22 11.61
C ASN A 332 24.67 -29.79 12.00
N LEU A 333 23.65 -30.28 11.27
CA LEU A 333 22.24 -30.08 11.60
C LEU A 333 21.93 -30.53 13.04
N GLU A 334 22.29 -31.78 13.37
CA GLU A 334 22.04 -32.33 14.70
C GLU A 334 22.80 -31.58 15.82
N ASN A 335 24.07 -31.23 15.60
CA ASN A 335 24.88 -30.55 16.60
C ASN A 335 24.39 -29.12 16.86
N GLN A 336 23.93 -28.41 15.83
CA GLN A 336 23.41 -27.06 15.96
C GLN A 336 22.05 -27.07 16.68
N LEU A 337 21.13 -27.98 16.31
CA LEU A 337 19.86 -28.15 17.03
C LEU A 337 20.10 -28.52 18.50
N LYS A 338 21.00 -29.47 18.77
CA LYS A 338 21.37 -29.83 20.15
C LYS A 338 21.92 -28.65 20.93
N ARG A 339 22.77 -27.82 20.32
CA ARG A 339 23.30 -26.60 20.96
C ARG A 339 22.19 -25.63 21.31
N ILE A 340 21.27 -25.36 20.37
CA ILE A 340 20.13 -24.46 20.59
C ILE A 340 19.27 -24.97 21.75
N LEU A 341 18.86 -26.24 21.74
CA LEU A 341 18.06 -26.86 22.82
C LEU A 341 18.75 -26.92 24.19
N SER A 342 20.08 -26.96 24.21
CA SER A 342 20.87 -26.97 25.45
C SER A 342 21.32 -25.58 25.92
N SER A 343 20.99 -24.53 25.17
CA SER A 343 21.42 -23.17 25.49
C SER A 343 20.64 -22.63 26.69
N ALA A 344 21.33 -21.96 27.62
CA ALA A 344 20.67 -21.23 28.69
C ALA A 344 20.06 -19.95 28.11
N ILE A 345 18.79 -19.68 28.44
CA ILE A 345 18.09 -18.49 27.94
C ILE A 345 17.81 -17.55 29.11
N PRO A 346 18.31 -16.30 29.06
CA PRO A 346 17.95 -15.28 30.03
C PRO A 346 16.46 -14.96 29.91
N VAL A 347 15.70 -15.14 30.99
CA VAL A 347 14.27 -14.78 31.03
C VAL A 347 14.01 -13.53 31.86
N SER A 348 15.01 -13.06 32.61
CA SER A 348 15.05 -11.74 33.24
C SER A 348 16.49 -11.29 33.52
N ALA A 349 16.67 -10.04 33.94
CA ALA A 349 17.98 -9.51 34.34
C ALA A 349 18.59 -10.21 35.57
N GLN A 350 17.81 -11.02 36.31
CA GLN A 350 18.26 -11.76 37.50
C GLN A 350 17.90 -13.26 37.48
N GLY A 351 17.30 -13.78 36.40
CA GLY A 351 16.84 -15.17 36.29
C GLY A 351 17.02 -15.74 34.88
N SER A 352 17.61 -16.93 34.79
CA SER A 352 17.79 -17.67 33.54
C SER A 352 17.16 -19.05 33.69
N ILE A 353 16.46 -19.51 32.65
CA ILE A 353 16.10 -20.93 32.54
C ILE A 353 17.33 -21.62 31.99
N ASN A 354 17.95 -22.47 32.81
CA ASN A 354 19.20 -23.13 32.46
C ASN A 354 18.96 -24.46 31.73
N SER A 355 17.72 -24.97 31.74
CA SER A 355 17.35 -26.22 31.11
C SER A 355 15.86 -26.29 30.79
N LEU A 356 15.51 -26.80 29.62
CA LEU A 356 14.13 -27.12 29.24
C LEU A 356 13.49 -28.19 30.15
N ALA A 357 14.29 -28.93 30.92
CA ALA A 357 13.78 -29.86 31.92
C ALA A 357 13.00 -29.14 33.05
N GLU A 358 13.28 -27.87 33.31
CA GLU A 358 12.56 -27.05 34.30
C GLU A 358 11.11 -26.77 33.89
N ILE A 359 10.81 -26.85 32.59
CA ILE A 359 9.48 -26.63 32.02
C ILE A 359 8.82 -27.93 31.55
N GLY A 360 9.35 -29.10 31.94
CA GLY A 360 8.77 -30.41 31.59
C GLY A 360 9.23 -31.01 30.26
N ILE A 361 10.25 -30.45 29.59
CA ILE A 361 10.82 -31.02 28.36
C ILE A 361 12.17 -31.68 28.66
N LYS A 362 12.21 -33.02 28.63
CA LYS A 362 13.38 -33.81 29.06
C LYS A 362 14.04 -34.46 27.85
N THR A 363 15.36 -34.41 27.75
CA THR A 363 16.13 -35.02 26.64
C THR A 363 16.73 -36.36 27.06
N ASP A 364 16.58 -37.39 26.24
CA ASP A 364 17.30 -38.66 26.40
C ASP A 364 18.76 -38.48 25.95
N ASN A 365 19.69 -38.70 26.87
CA ASN A 365 21.12 -38.47 26.63
C ASN A 365 21.77 -39.45 25.64
N LYS A 366 21.12 -40.56 25.29
CA LYS A 366 21.62 -41.56 24.34
C LYS A 366 21.06 -41.33 22.94
N THR A 367 19.76 -41.09 22.83
CA THR A 367 19.07 -40.99 21.54
C THR A 367 18.91 -39.55 21.06
N GLY A 368 18.97 -38.57 21.97
CA GLY A 368 18.71 -37.15 21.68
C GLY A 368 17.24 -36.80 21.47
N ILE A 369 16.34 -37.77 21.65
CA ILE A 369 14.88 -37.61 21.60
C ILE A 369 14.42 -36.85 22.85
N ILE A 370 13.41 -35.98 22.70
CA ILE A 370 12.84 -35.21 23.81
C ILE A 370 11.45 -35.73 24.20
N SER A 371 11.09 -35.68 25.47
CA SER A 371 9.77 -36.03 26.00
C SER A 371 9.10 -34.81 26.62
N PHE A 372 7.77 -34.69 26.46
CA PHE A 372 6.96 -33.60 26.99
C PHE A 372 6.09 -34.06 28.17
N ASP A 373 6.23 -33.40 29.32
CA ASP A 373 5.33 -33.53 30.46
C ASP A 373 4.37 -32.32 30.49
N SER A 374 3.17 -32.52 29.96
CA SER A 374 2.15 -31.46 29.88
C SER A 374 1.70 -30.94 31.25
N THR A 375 1.82 -31.74 32.31
CA THR A 375 1.41 -31.34 33.66
C THR A 375 2.47 -30.42 34.28
N GLU A 376 3.75 -30.79 34.20
CA GLU A 376 4.86 -29.92 34.63
C GLU A 376 4.86 -28.61 33.82
N PHE A 377 4.67 -28.69 32.50
CA PHE A 377 4.60 -27.52 31.62
C PHE A 377 3.42 -26.60 31.95
N THR A 378 2.21 -27.15 32.12
CA THR A 378 1.01 -26.34 32.46
C THR A 378 1.20 -25.63 33.80
N ASN A 379 1.79 -26.30 34.79
CA ASN A 379 2.08 -25.68 36.08
C ASN A 379 3.10 -24.54 35.95
N TYR A 380 4.12 -24.70 35.10
CA TYR A 380 5.08 -23.63 34.85
C TYR A 380 4.42 -22.46 34.11
N ALA A 381 3.75 -22.73 32.98
CA ALA A 381 3.13 -21.73 32.11
C ALA A 381 2.11 -20.84 32.84
N ARG A 382 1.36 -21.41 33.80
CA ARG A 382 0.40 -20.65 34.62
C ARG A 382 1.06 -19.73 35.65
N ASN A 383 2.20 -20.13 36.20
CA ASN A 383 2.88 -19.37 37.24
C ASN A 383 3.85 -18.33 36.66
N GLU A 384 4.44 -18.61 35.51
CA GLU A 384 5.50 -17.80 34.88
C GLU A 384 5.25 -17.55 33.38
N PRO A 385 4.10 -16.97 32.97
CA PRO A 385 3.72 -16.81 31.56
C PRO A 385 4.67 -15.88 30.78
N GLU A 386 5.17 -14.83 31.42
CA GLU A 386 6.16 -13.95 30.80
C GLU A 386 7.49 -14.66 30.55
N ALA A 387 7.94 -15.50 31.49
CA ALA A 387 9.18 -16.25 31.35
C ALA A 387 9.09 -17.24 30.19
N LEU A 388 7.91 -17.85 30.00
CA LEU A 388 7.65 -18.76 28.89
C LEU A 388 7.70 -18.05 27.53
N THR A 389 7.05 -16.89 27.43
CA THR A 389 7.11 -16.05 26.23
C THR A 389 8.55 -15.66 25.90
N LYS A 390 9.34 -15.29 26.91
CA LYS A 390 10.74 -14.91 26.77
C LYS A 390 11.64 -16.10 26.41
N LEU A 391 11.30 -17.30 26.87
CA LEU A 391 12.06 -18.51 26.60
C LEU A 391 11.99 -18.90 25.11
N PHE A 392 10.83 -18.79 24.48
CA PHE A 392 10.61 -19.24 23.11
C PHE A 392 10.65 -18.09 22.08
N GLY A 393 10.07 -16.94 22.39
CA GLY A 393 9.95 -15.80 21.48
C GLY A 393 11.09 -14.78 21.55
N THR A 394 10.98 -13.71 20.77
CA THR A 394 11.94 -12.59 20.84
C THR A 394 11.69 -11.71 22.06
N THR A 395 12.76 -11.22 22.67
CA THR A 395 12.67 -10.34 23.85
C THR A 395 13.53 -9.12 23.65
N GLY A 396 13.00 -7.98 24.05
CA GLY A 396 13.78 -6.76 24.21
C GLY A 396 13.42 -6.10 25.52
N VAL A 397 14.41 -5.87 26.36
CA VAL A 397 14.24 -5.09 27.60
C VAL A 397 14.80 -3.71 27.34
N GLY A 398 13.90 -2.73 27.30
CA GLY A 398 14.26 -1.33 27.14
C GLY A 398 14.81 -0.72 28.42
N ALA A 399 15.58 0.36 28.28
CA ALA A 399 16.01 1.20 29.39
C ALA A 399 14.90 2.21 29.77
N SER A 400 15.10 2.99 30.85
CA SER A 400 14.14 4.04 31.21
C SER A 400 13.93 5.01 30.04
N ASN A 401 12.66 5.25 29.68
CA ASN A 401 12.24 6.07 28.55
C ASN A 401 12.62 5.56 27.14
N VAL A 402 12.94 4.27 27.03
CA VAL A 402 13.10 3.55 25.77
C VAL A 402 12.32 2.25 25.85
N GLU A 403 11.31 2.12 25.02
CA GLU A 403 10.50 0.91 24.96
C GLU A 403 10.89 0.08 23.74
N TYR A 404 11.13 -1.21 23.95
CA TYR A 404 11.32 -2.13 22.84
C TYR A 404 9.99 -2.36 22.13
N ILE A 405 9.97 -2.17 20.80
CA ILE A 405 8.79 -2.45 19.98
C ILE A 405 8.93 -3.82 19.31
N ARG A 406 10.02 -4.02 18.57
CA ARG A 406 10.28 -5.25 17.81
C ARG A 406 11.75 -5.35 17.37
N GLY A 407 12.21 -6.56 17.09
CA GLY A 407 13.33 -6.86 16.20
C GLY A 407 12.83 -7.61 14.98
N ASN A 408 13.59 -7.61 13.89
CA ASN A 408 13.29 -8.43 12.71
C ASN A 408 14.15 -9.72 12.73
N ASN A 409 14.00 -10.54 11.69
CA ASN A 409 14.74 -11.80 11.50
C ASN A 409 16.26 -11.62 11.29
N GLN A 410 16.75 -10.38 11.15
CA GLN A 410 18.17 -10.04 10.99
C GLN A 410 18.78 -9.37 12.22
N THR A 411 17.95 -8.85 13.13
CA THR A 411 18.41 -8.31 14.42
C THR A 411 19.13 -9.40 15.20
N LYS A 412 20.38 -9.16 15.61
CA LYS A 412 21.16 -10.13 16.39
C LYS A 412 20.91 -9.97 17.88
N SER A 413 21.03 -11.05 18.65
CA SER A 413 21.00 -10.95 20.11
C SER A 413 22.20 -10.13 20.61
N GLY A 414 21.98 -9.20 21.53
CA GLY A 414 23.01 -8.33 22.07
C GLY A 414 22.48 -7.15 22.90
N ASP A 415 23.43 -6.39 23.44
CA ASP A 415 23.20 -5.15 24.18
C ASP A 415 23.38 -3.95 23.25
N TYR A 416 22.38 -3.07 23.19
CA TYR A 416 22.30 -1.96 22.26
C TYR A 416 22.20 -0.62 23.01
N ASP A 417 23.28 0.15 23.03
CA ASP A 417 23.28 1.49 23.63
C ASP A 417 22.47 2.48 22.79
N VAL A 418 21.55 3.21 23.43
CA VAL A 418 20.67 4.17 22.75
C VAL A 418 21.06 5.60 23.12
N VAL A 419 21.21 6.45 22.11
CA VAL A 419 21.45 7.90 22.28
C VAL A 419 20.47 8.66 21.42
N VAL A 420 19.78 9.63 22.00
CA VAL A 420 18.81 10.50 21.31
C VAL A 420 19.45 11.85 21.09
N THR A 421 19.49 12.32 19.85
CA THR A 421 20.04 13.63 19.45
C THR A 421 18.96 14.65 19.10
N GLN A 422 17.74 14.19 18.78
CA GLN A 422 16.57 15.03 18.54
C GLN A 422 15.33 14.29 19.04
N LEU A 423 14.43 14.98 19.75
CA LEU A 423 13.13 14.42 20.15
C LEU A 423 12.12 14.57 19.03
N ALA A 424 11.15 13.68 18.99
CA ALA A 424 10.02 13.85 18.09
C ALA A 424 9.12 15.00 18.60
N THR A 425 8.63 15.84 17.69
CA THR A 425 7.65 16.90 18.01
C THR A 425 6.33 16.66 17.27
N GLN A 426 5.27 17.29 17.75
CA GLN A 426 3.95 17.26 17.13
C GLN A 426 3.79 18.45 16.19
N GLY A 427 2.91 18.31 15.21
CA GLY A 427 2.49 19.42 14.38
C GLY A 427 1.44 20.25 15.11
N GLU A 428 1.55 21.57 15.01
CA GLU A 428 0.71 22.52 15.71
C GLU A 428 0.25 23.64 14.78
N PHE A 429 -1.02 24.00 14.90
CA PHE A 429 -1.60 25.20 14.33
C PHE A 429 -1.85 26.20 15.45
N SER A 430 -1.27 27.40 15.34
CA SER A 430 -1.49 28.49 16.30
C SER A 430 -2.38 29.57 15.71
N GLY A 431 -3.53 29.81 16.34
CA GLY A 431 -4.44 30.89 15.99
C GLY A 431 -4.01 32.24 16.57
N ASN A 432 -4.57 33.31 16.02
CA ASN A 432 -4.34 34.68 16.47
C ASN A 432 -5.02 35.00 17.80
N ALA A 433 -4.51 36.04 18.45
CA ALA A 433 -5.17 36.69 19.57
C ALA A 433 -6.54 37.23 19.15
N THR A 434 -7.58 36.89 19.90
CA THR A 434 -8.95 37.36 19.69
C THR A 434 -9.34 38.45 20.70
N ALA A 435 -10.48 39.11 20.46
CA ALA A 435 -11.01 40.15 21.36
C ALA A 435 -11.37 39.63 22.78
N GLY A 436 -11.42 38.31 22.97
CA GLY A 436 -11.67 37.65 24.26
C GLY A 436 -13.08 37.87 24.82
N GLY A 437 -13.38 37.21 25.95
CA GLY A 437 -14.65 37.35 26.68
C GLY A 437 -15.65 36.22 26.43
N SER A 438 -16.43 36.29 25.36
CA SER A 438 -17.42 35.26 24.99
C SER A 438 -17.49 35.09 23.48
N TYR A 439 -17.44 33.84 23.02
CA TYR A 439 -17.49 33.45 21.61
C TYR A 439 -18.90 32.99 21.26
N ILE A 440 -19.49 33.50 20.19
CA ILE A 440 -20.86 33.16 19.78
C ILE A 440 -20.81 32.30 18.53
N ILE A 441 -21.24 31.05 18.63
CA ILE A 441 -21.38 30.14 17.49
C ILE A 441 -22.84 30.16 17.01
N ASN A 442 -23.03 30.41 15.72
CA ASN A 442 -24.30 30.52 15.00
C ASN A 442 -24.17 29.92 13.59
N ALA A 443 -25.25 29.93 12.81
CA ALA A 443 -25.31 29.33 11.47
C ALA A 443 -24.43 30.01 10.39
N GLN A 444 -23.63 31.01 10.76
CA GLN A 444 -22.75 31.76 9.88
C GLN A 444 -21.28 31.60 10.26
N ASN A 445 -20.98 30.84 11.31
CA ASN A 445 -19.62 30.61 11.82
C ASN A 445 -19.46 29.24 12.52
N ASP A 446 -20.29 28.25 12.17
CA ASP A 446 -20.27 26.91 12.76
C ASP A 446 -19.60 25.84 11.90
N ASP A 447 -19.34 26.07 10.61
CA ASP A 447 -18.80 25.04 9.70
C ASP A 447 -17.33 25.24 9.29
N PHE A 448 -16.56 24.14 9.29
CA PHE A 448 -15.19 24.10 8.77
C PHE A 448 -14.75 22.69 8.33
N ASN A 449 -13.66 22.61 7.55
CA ASN A 449 -12.92 21.39 7.29
C ASN A 449 -11.48 21.54 7.76
N ILE A 450 -10.93 20.50 8.38
CA ILE A 450 -9.54 20.48 8.87
C ILE A 450 -8.78 19.29 8.29
N ASN A 451 -7.52 19.52 7.94
CA ASN A 451 -6.55 18.51 7.54
C ASN A 451 -5.61 18.21 8.71
N ILE A 452 -5.57 16.95 9.13
CA ILE A 452 -4.69 16.45 10.18
C ILE A 452 -3.84 15.33 9.60
N ASP A 453 -2.52 15.54 9.62
CA ASP A 453 -1.51 14.60 9.12
C ASP A 453 -1.77 14.09 7.69
N GLY A 454 -2.35 14.93 6.82
CA GLY A 454 -2.69 14.59 5.44
C GLY A 454 -4.10 14.00 5.24
N VAL A 455 -4.91 13.90 6.28
CA VAL A 455 -6.33 13.49 6.19
C VAL A 455 -7.23 14.69 6.41
N THR A 456 -7.95 15.11 5.36
CA THR A 456 -9.00 16.13 5.47
C THR A 456 -10.29 15.53 6.02
N SER A 457 -10.84 16.14 7.08
CA SER A 457 -12.12 15.79 7.71
C SER A 457 -13.31 15.94 6.77
N ASN A 458 -14.49 15.44 7.18
CA ASN A 458 -15.74 15.92 6.60
C ASN A 458 -16.04 17.36 7.08
N SER A 459 -17.15 17.95 6.65
CA SER A 459 -17.60 19.23 7.20
C SER A 459 -17.93 19.04 8.67
N ILE A 460 -17.23 19.76 9.55
CA ILE A 460 -17.43 19.73 10.99
C ILE A 460 -18.29 20.93 11.36
N THR A 461 -19.44 20.66 11.99
CA THR A 461 -20.41 21.69 12.41
C THR A 461 -20.42 21.86 13.93
N LEU A 462 -19.99 23.02 14.40
CA LEU A 462 -20.03 23.44 15.81
C LEU A 462 -21.46 23.56 16.33
N THR A 463 -21.66 23.07 17.56
CA THR A 463 -22.92 23.30 18.27
C THR A 463 -23.08 24.80 18.49
N GLN A 464 -24.19 25.38 18.02
CA GLN A 464 -24.49 26.80 18.19
C GLN A 464 -24.73 27.15 19.67
N GLY A 465 -24.20 28.28 20.12
CA GLY A 465 -24.21 28.67 21.53
C GLY A 465 -23.29 29.83 21.86
N THR A 466 -23.14 30.11 23.15
CA THR A 466 -22.17 31.09 23.67
C THR A 466 -21.21 30.38 24.60
N TYR A 467 -19.91 30.57 24.38
CA TYR A 467 -18.84 29.83 25.04
C TYR A 467 -17.76 30.76 25.59
N THR A 468 -17.14 30.37 26.71
CA THR A 468 -15.81 30.90 27.09
C THR A 468 -14.72 30.26 26.23
N GLY A 469 -13.51 30.84 26.19
CA GLY A 469 -12.41 30.30 25.37
C GLY A 469 -12.06 28.85 25.71
N SER A 470 -12.03 28.50 27.00
CA SER A 470 -11.78 27.12 27.43
C SER A 470 -12.95 26.17 27.11
N GLU A 471 -14.21 26.63 27.16
CA GLU A 471 -15.37 25.81 26.75
C GLU A 471 -15.38 25.58 25.25
N LEU A 472 -15.01 26.60 24.46
CA LEU A 472 -14.93 26.48 23.01
C LEU A 472 -13.76 25.59 22.56
N ALA A 473 -12.60 25.67 23.22
CA ALA A 473 -11.49 24.74 22.96
C ALA A 473 -11.92 23.28 23.18
N ASN A 474 -12.65 23.01 24.27
CA ASN A 474 -13.22 21.69 24.52
C ASN A 474 -14.24 21.27 23.45
N LEU A 475 -15.09 22.20 22.98
CA LEU A 475 -16.05 21.93 21.91
C LEU A 475 -15.34 21.58 20.60
N LEU A 476 -14.37 22.40 20.19
CA LEU A 476 -13.53 22.18 19.00
C LEU A 476 -12.84 20.83 19.07
N GLN A 477 -12.16 20.51 20.18
CA GLN A 477 -11.51 19.23 20.36
C GLN A 477 -12.50 18.06 20.28
N THR A 478 -13.65 18.18 20.93
CA THR A 478 -14.66 17.12 20.97
C THR A 478 -15.20 16.83 19.58
N GLN A 479 -15.51 17.87 18.81
CA GLN A 479 -16.12 17.70 17.49
C GLN A 479 -15.10 17.32 16.42
N ILE A 480 -13.89 17.89 16.43
CA ILE A 480 -12.82 17.47 15.52
C ILE A 480 -12.52 15.97 15.74
N ASN A 481 -12.39 15.54 16.99
CA ASN A 481 -12.12 14.14 17.31
C ASN A 481 -13.35 13.22 17.16
N ALA A 482 -14.55 13.78 16.91
CA ALA A 482 -15.76 13.01 16.64
C ALA A 482 -15.98 12.76 15.13
N ASP A 483 -15.30 13.48 14.23
CA ASP A 483 -15.40 13.29 12.79
C ASP A 483 -15.05 11.84 12.39
N GLU A 484 -15.91 11.23 11.58
CA GLU A 484 -15.79 9.82 11.19
C GLU A 484 -14.53 9.56 10.37
N LYS A 485 -14.20 10.47 9.43
CA LYS A 485 -13.05 10.28 8.53
C LYS A 485 -11.74 10.40 9.29
N LEU A 486 -11.65 11.29 10.27
CA LEU A 486 -10.51 11.38 11.16
C LEU A 486 -10.41 10.16 12.08
N LYS A 487 -11.52 9.72 12.70
CA LYS A 487 -11.54 8.53 13.58
C LYS A 487 -11.17 7.24 12.87
N ASP A 488 -11.71 7.01 11.67
CA ASP A 488 -11.41 5.82 10.86
C ASP A 488 -9.93 5.76 10.47
N ASN A 489 -9.27 6.91 10.39
CA ASN A 489 -7.83 7.03 10.12
C ASN A 489 -6.98 7.26 11.40
N ALA A 490 -7.57 7.06 12.58
CA ALA A 490 -6.94 7.24 13.90
C ALA A 490 -6.24 8.61 14.06
N LYS A 491 -6.86 9.68 13.55
CA LYS A 491 -6.41 11.07 13.67
C LYS A 491 -7.16 11.78 14.78
N SER A 492 -6.42 12.54 15.57
CA SER A 492 -6.99 13.36 16.63
C SER A 492 -6.10 14.55 16.95
N VAL A 493 -6.66 15.54 17.63
CA VAL A 493 -5.99 16.75 18.09
C VAL A 493 -6.24 17.01 19.57
N ALA A 494 -5.34 17.75 20.19
CA ALA A 494 -5.58 18.51 21.41
C ALA A 494 -5.83 19.98 21.03
N VAL A 495 -6.80 20.62 21.68
CA VAL A 495 -7.06 22.06 21.48
C VAL A 495 -6.87 22.78 22.81
N GLU A 496 -5.97 23.75 22.84
CA GLU A 496 -5.73 24.58 24.02
C GLU A 496 -6.15 26.03 23.76
N PHE A 497 -6.52 26.72 24.83
CA PHE A 497 -6.82 28.15 24.82
C PHE A 497 -5.87 28.87 25.77
N ASP A 498 -5.02 29.75 25.24
CA ASP A 498 -4.15 30.60 26.05
C ASP A 498 -4.92 31.85 26.50
N SER A 499 -5.31 31.87 27.77
CA SER A 499 -6.01 33.00 28.38
C SER A 499 -5.19 34.30 28.45
N SER A 500 -3.86 34.22 28.28
CA SER A 500 -2.97 35.38 28.31
C SER A 500 -3.04 36.16 27.00
N ASN A 501 -3.18 35.45 25.88
CA ASN A 501 -3.18 35.99 24.53
C ASN A 501 -4.56 35.88 23.84
N ASN A 502 -5.56 35.27 24.49
CA ASN A 502 -6.86 34.95 23.92
C ASN A 502 -6.77 34.21 22.57
N SER A 503 -5.88 33.25 22.45
CA SER A 503 -5.61 32.48 21.23
C SER A 503 -5.85 30.99 21.42
N PHE A 504 -6.15 30.30 20.32
CA PHE A 504 -6.32 28.85 20.28
C PHE A 504 -5.10 28.18 19.65
N SER A 505 -4.64 27.06 20.21
CA SER A 505 -3.70 26.18 19.54
C SER A 505 -4.32 24.81 19.32
N ILE A 506 -4.05 24.21 18.16
CA ILE A 506 -4.53 22.89 17.77
C ILE A 506 -3.32 22.03 17.44
N THR A 507 -3.07 21.02 18.27
CA THR A 507 -1.89 20.17 18.19
C THR A 507 -2.30 18.76 17.78
N SER A 508 -1.71 18.23 16.70
CA SER A 508 -1.92 16.84 16.27
C SER A 508 -1.45 15.87 17.34
N ALA A 509 -2.23 14.83 17.62
CA ALA A 509 -1.82 13.77 18.56
C ALA A 509 -0.63 12.93 18.04
N SER A 510 -0.34 13.01 16.73
CA SER A 510 0.79 12.32 16.11
C SER A 510 2.09 13.08 16.34
N PHE A 511 3.20 12.34 16.41
CA PHE A 511 4.56 12.91 16.42
C PHE A 511 5.25 12.63 15.09
N GLY A 512 6.18 13.49 14.69
CA GLY A 512 7.04 13.27 13.53
C GLY A 512 6.84 14.26 12.39
N SER A 513 7.65 14.10 11.34
CA SER A 513 7.64 14.95 10.12
C SER A 513 6.31 14.98 9.37
N LYS A 514 5.48 13.96 9.56
CA LYS A 514 4.12 13.86 8.98
C LYS A 514 3.06 14.53 9.85
N SER A 515 3.39 14.88 11.08
CA SER A 515 2.45 15.51 11.99
C SER A 515 2.22 16.95 11.56
N SER A 516 0.97 17.30 11.25
CA SER A 516 0.57 18.62 10.78
C SER A 516 -0.91 18.88 11.01
N VAL A 517 -1.27 20.15 11.19
CA VAL A 517 -2.65 20.61 11.33
C VAL A 517 -2.83 21.83 10.45
N SER A 518 -3.87 21.83 9.60
CA SER A 518 -4.21 22.96 8.74
C SER A 518 -5.71 22.96 8.46
N PHE A 519 -6.32 24.13 8.23
CA PHE A 519 -7.72 24.19 7.83
C PHE A 519 -7.84 24.12 6.30
N SER A 520 -8.74 23.28 5.78
CA SER A 520 -9.00 23.16 4.34
C SER A 520 -10.12 24.09 3.89
N SER A 521 -11.06 24.42 4.78
CA SER A 521 -12.11 25.41 4.58
C SER A 521 -12.56 25.92 5.95
N ILE A 522 -12.99 27.17 6.01
CA ILE A 522 -13.58 27.79 7.20
C ILE A 522 -14.70 28.70 6.71
N ASP A 523 -15.84 28.75 7.40
CA ASP A 523 -16.88 29.74 7.09
C ASP A 523 -16.35 31.17 7.28
N ASN A 524 -16.83 32.10 6.44
CA ASN A 524 -16.31 33.45 6.28
C ASN A 524 -16.31 34.29 7.58
N ASN A 525 -17.18 33.97 8.55
CA ASN A 525 -17.22 34.69 9.83
C ASN A 525 -16.51 33.96 10.97
N MET A 526 -16.19 32.66 10.81
CA MET A 526 -15.54 31.86 11.86
C MET A 526 -14.05 32.20 12.01
N ALA A 527 -13.37 32.47 10.90
CA ALA A 527 -11.96 32.85 10.88
C ALA A 527 -11.66 34.09 11.77
N ALA A 528 -12.45 35.15 11.62
CA ALA A 528 -12.26 36.40 12.35
C ALA A 528 -12.68 36.30 13.83
N GLU A 529 -13.71 35.52 14.14
CA GLU A 529 -14.23 35.40 15.51
C GLU A 529 -13.38 34.49 16.39
N LEU A 530 -12.73 33.48 15.79
CA LEU A 530 -11.91 32.49 16.50
C LEU A 530 -10.40 32.70 16.33
N GLY A 531 -9.99 33.69 15.53
CA GLY A 531 -8.58 33.93 15.23
C GLY A 531 -7.95 32.81 14.37
N LEU A 532 -8.76 32.10 13.59
CA LEU A 532 -8.33 31.01 12.71
C LEU A 532 -8.18 31.54 11.28
N TYR A 533 -7.19 31.08 10.52
CA TYR A 533 -6.94 31.58 9.16
C TYR A 533 -7.63 30.71 8.10
N THR A 534 -8.20 31.35 7.08
CA THR A 534 -8.51 30.66 5.82
C THR A 534 -7.21 30.45 5.03
N PRO A 535 -7.06 29.35 4.28
CA PRO A 535 -5.94 29.18 3.34
C PRO A 535 -5.73 30.42 2.47
N GLY A 536 -4.52 30.97 2.43
CA GLY A 536 -4.18 32.16 1.63
C GLY A 536 -4.39 33.55 2.28
N GLN A 537 -4.82 33.65 3.54
CA GLN A 537 -4.74 34.91 4.31
C GLN A 537 -3.51 34.84 5.21
N GLY A 538 -2.37 35.38 4.75
CA GLY A 538 -1.17 35.50 5.58
C GLY A 538 -1.35 36.48 6.74
N PRO A 539 -0.39 36.56 7.68
CA PRO A 539 -0.44 37.50 8.79
C PRO A 539 -0.47 38.95 8.27
N ARG A 540 -1.37 39.75 8.87
CA ARG A 540 -1.49 41.19 8.59
C ARG A 540 -0.21 41.91 9.01
N THR A 541 0.33 42.71 8.11
CA THR A 541 1.45 43.62 8.35
C THR A 541 1.16 44.54 9.55
N LEU A 542 2.16 44.76 10.40
CA LEU A 542 2.12 45.74 11.48
C LEU A 542 2.02 47.15 10.88
N ASP A 543 0.82 47.70 10.82
CA ASP A 543 0.59 49.07 10.38
C ASP A 543 0.80 50.06 11.55
N LEU A 544 1.99 50.65 11.60
CA LEU A 544 2.37 51.70 12.56
C LEU A 544 1.65 53.04 12.31
N THR A 545 0.85 53.20 11.25
CA THR A 545 0.22 54.49 10.89
C THR A 545 -0.79 54.97 11.94
N SER A 546 -1.38 54.07 12.74
CA SER A 546 -2.33 54.44 13.78
C SER A 546 -1.69 54.92 15.09
N ALA A 547 -0.36 54.81 15.23
CA ALA A 547 0.37 55.19 16.44
C ALA A 547 0.96 56.62 16.42
N LEU A 548 0.94 57.33 15.28
CA LEU A 548 1.44 58.69 15.18
C LEU A 548 0.36 59.71 15.60
N SER A 549 0.58 60.33 16.77
CA SER A 549 -0.08 61.60 17.11
C SER A 549 0.27 62.64 16.05
N THR A 550 -0.73 63.01 15.24
CA THR A 550 -0.80 63.94 14.08
C THR A 550 0.02 65.24 14.02
N THR A 551 1.07 65.51 14.82
CA THR A 551 1.71 66.86 14.82
C THR A 551 3.22 66.98 15.08
N THR A 552 4.04 65.92 15.07
CA THR A 552 5.51 66.13 15.19
C THR A 552 6.19 66.08 13.84
N ASP A 553 6.50 67.26 13.30
CA ASP A 553 7.30 67.46 12.09
C ASP A 553 8.77 67.08 12.37
N LEU A 554 9.15 65.84 12.02
CA LEU A 554 10.49 65.28 12.20
C LEU A 554 11.52 65.78 11.17
N ASN A 555 11.21 66.84 10.41
CA ASN A 555 12.17 67.57 9.56
C ASN A 555 13.05 68.55 10.36
N SER A 556 13.03 68.48 11.69
CA SER A 556 13.83 69.27 12.62
C SER A 556 14.68 68.35 13.50
N ALA A 557 15.78 68.88 14.06
CA ALA A 557 16.70 68.06 14.84
C ALA A 557 16.02 67.36 16.05
N VAL A 558 16.07 66.03 16.09
CA VAL A 558 15.51 65.19 17.15
C VAL A 558 16.56 64.98 18.25
N VAL A 559 16.22 65.27 19.51
CA VAL A 559 17.14 65.11 20.63
C VAL A 559 16.85 63.82 21.38
N ILE A 560 17.84 62.93 21.44
CA ILE A 560 17.88 61.76 22.31
C ILE A 560 18.66 62.12 23.56
N ASP A 561 18.06 61.96 24.73
CA ASP A 561 18.65 62.18 26.04
C ASP A 561 18.31 61.01 26.98
N SER A 562 18.72 61.11 28.25
CA SER A 562 18.53 60.06 29.25
C SER A 562 17.07 59.70 29.56
N SER A 563 16.09 60.42 29.00
CA SER A 563 14.66 60.14 29.16
C SER A 563 14.05 59.36 28.00
N ASN A 564 14.76 59.19 26.88
CA ASN A 564 14.25 58.55 25.67
C ASN A 564 15.32 57.80 24.84
N ASP A 565 16.38 57.34 25.50
CA ASP A 565 17.51 56.67 24.86
C ASP A 565 17.41 55.14 24.78
N ASN A 566 16.40 54.49 25.39
CA ASN A 566 16.39 53.01 25.52
C ASN A 566 15.04 52.36 25.13
N PHE A 567 15.09 51.16 24.55
CA PHE A 567 13.92 50.30 24.27
C PHE A 567 14.29 48.80 24.16
N THR A 568 13.30 47.90 24.08
CA THR A 568 13.48 46.45 23.85
C THR A 568 12.58 45.97 22.71
N LEU A 569 12.94 44.85 22.07
CA LEU A 569 12.23 44.23 20.94
C LEU A 569 12.09 42.72 21.15
N LYS A 570 11.14 42.08 20.47
CA LYS A 570 11.12 40.63 20.31
C LYS A 570 10.92 40.27 18.84
N VAL A 571 11.81 39.47 18.30
CA VAL A 571 11.88 39.11 16.87
C VAL A 571 12.05 37.61 16.77
N ALA A 572 11.22 36.92 15.96
CA ALA A 572 11.27 35.45 15.84
C ALA A 572 11.23 34.70 17.20
N GLY A 573 10.46 35.22 18.17
CA GLY A 573 10.39 34.65 19.53
C GLY A 573 11.57 35.01 20.44
N ILE A 574 12.58 35.73 19.97
CA ILE A 574 13.81 36.09 20.70
C ILE A 574 13.70 37.52 21.22
N GLU A 575 13.78 37.69 22.53
CA GLU A 575 13.73 39.01 23.19
C GLU A 575 15.13 39.65 23.19
N SER A 576 15.22 40.88 22.69
CA SER A 576 16.45 41.66 22.69
C SER A 576 16.87 42.01 24.12
N GLY A 577 18.14 42.35 24.30
CA GLY A 577 18.57 43.13 25.45
C GLY A 577 17.99 44.55 25.43
N ASN A 578 18.41 45.37 26.40
CA ASN A 578 18.06 46.79 26.43
C ASN A 578 18.86 47.54 25.35
N ILE A 579 18.18 47.91 24.26
CA ILE A 579 18.74 48.60 23.11
C ILE A 579 18.85 50.08 23.45
N ALA A 580 20.07 50.60 23.50
CA ALA A 580 20.37 51.99 23.82
C ALA A 580 20.83 52.77 22.57
N ILE A 581 20.14 53.87 22.27
CA ILE A 581 20.50 54.85 21.25
C ILE A 581 21.44 55.88 21.88
N ALA A 582 22.50 56.28 21.17
CA ALA A 582 23.41 57.29 21.69
C ALA A 582 22.69 58.64 21.93
N GLN A 583 22.84 59.21 23.13
CA GLN A 583 22.29 60.53 23.43
C GLN A 583 22.97 61.61 22.57
N GLY A 584 22.18 62.49 21.98
CA GLY A 584 22.65 63.49 21.01
C GLY A 584 21.50 64.13 20.23
N SER A 585 21.84 65.10 19.38
CA SER A 585 20.87 65.72 18.47
C SER A 585 21.09 65.18 17.06
N TYR A 586 20.07 64.52 16.51
CA TYR A 586 20.03 63.94 15.17
C TYR A 586 19.36 64.94 14.23
N GLY A 587 19.97 65.26 13.09
CA GLY A 587 19.58 66.40 12.26
C GLY A 587 18.23 66.25 11.55
N ASP A 588 17.81 65.00 11.33
CA ASP A 588 16.64 64.59 10.55
C ASP A 588 16.22 63.15 10.95
N GLY A 589 15.08 62.68 10.44
CA GLY A 589 14.61 61.32 10.69
C GLY A 589 15.56 60.24 10.14
N ASP A 590 16.22 60.47 9.01
CA ASP A 590 17.15 59.49 8.42
C ASP A 590 18.39 59.23 9.31
N SER A 591 18.92 60.29 9.92
CA SER A 591 20.05 60.18 10.87
C SER A 591 19.65 59.49 12.16
N LEU A 592 18.42 59.65 12.62
CA LEU A 592 17.89 58.89 13.76
C LEU A 592 17.61 57.43 13.39
N ALA A 593 17.06 57.15 12.19
CA ALA A 593 16.82 55.79 11.69
C ALA A 593 18.12 54.98 11.65
N SER A 594 19.18 55.59 11.13
CA SER A 594 20.53 55.00 11.08
C SER A 594 21.07 54.67 12.49
N ALA A 595 20.79 55.52 13.48
CA ALA A 595 21.19 55.31 14.85
C ALA A 595 20.40 54.17 15.52
N ILE A 596 19.09 54.11 15.27
CA ILE A 596 18.21 53.02 15.73
C ILE A 596 18.65 51.69 15.12
N GLN A 597 18.90 51.65 13.80
CA GLN A 597 19.41 50.45 13.11
C GLN A 597 20.70 49.94 13.72
N SER A 598 21.64 50.85 13.96
CA SER A 598 22.94 50.49 14.54
C SER A 598 22.79 49.94 15.97
N ALA A 599 21.86 50.50 16.75
CA ALA A 599 21.59 50.04 18.11
C ALA A 599 20.95 48.64 18.13
N ILE A 600 19.98 48.37 17.24
CA ILE A 600 19.32 47.06 17.12
C ILE A 600 20.32 45.98 16.70
N ASN A 601 21.14 46.27 15.68
CA ASN A 601 22.12 45.31 15.15
C ASN A 601 23.29 45.03 16.10
N ALA A 602 23.50 45.89 17.10
CA ALA A 602 24.50 45.69 18.14
C ALA A 602 23.98 44.80 19.29
N ASP A 603 22.70 44.48 19.34
CA ASP A 603 22.14 43.61 20.37
C ASP A 603 22.60 42.16 20.19
N SER A 604 23.19 41.59 21.24
CA SER A 604 23.80 40.25 21.18
C SER A 604 22.79 39.12 21.08
N ASN A 605 21.55 39.31 21.56
CA ASN A 605 20.53 38.27 21.50
C ASN A 605 19.99 38.14 20.08
N LEU A 606 19.82 39.27 19.39
CA LEU A 606 19.35 39.29 18.00
C LEU A 606 20.48 38.89 17.03
N SER A 607 21.66 39.51 17.16
CA SER A 607 22.79 39.22 16.26
C SER A 607 23.41 37.83 16.45
N GLY A 608 23.30 37.23 17.65
CA GLY A 608 23.77 35.86 17.91
C GLY A 608 23.03 34.80 17.11
N GLU A 609 21.82 35.12 16.66
CA GLU A 609 20.92 34.25 15.91
C GLU A 609 20.86 34.65 14.42
N GLY A 610 21.76 35.55 13.99
CA GLY A 610 21.89 35.97 12.59
C GLY A 610 20.90 37.04 12.15
N LEU A 611 20.11 37.62 13.05
CA LEU A 611 19.12 38.65 12.74
C LEU A 611 19.77 40.03 12.58
N VAL A 612 19.58 40.65 11.42
CA VAL A 612 20.12 41.96 11.03
C VAL A 612 18.98 42.87 10.60
N ALA A 613 18.75 43.93 11.35
CA ALA A 613 17.80 44.98 11.04
C ALA A 613 18.32 45.98 10.00
N SER A 614 17.38 46.49 9.22
CA SER A 614 17.45 47.68 8.41
C SER A 614 16.39 48.65 8.92
N VAL A 615 16.73 49.93 9.08
CA VAL A 615 15.77 50.95 9.52
C VAL A 615 15.79 52.08 8.52
N SER A 616 14.62 52.40 8.00
CA SER A 616 14.42 53.50 7.07
C SER A 616 13.44 54.51 7.65
N TYR A 617 13.57 55.76 7.21
CA TYR A 617 12.64 56.83 7.52
C TYR A 617 12.07 57.37 6.21
N SER A 618 10.75 57.55 6.13
CA SER A 618 10.08 58.11 4.95
C SER A 618 9.48 59.48 5.31
N GLY A 619 9.97 60.53 4.64
CA GLY A 619 9.51 61.90 4.84
C GLY A 619 8.70 62.43 3.67
N GLU A 620 7.39 62.69 3.86
CA GLU A 620 6.68 63.94 3.54
C GLU A 620 5.15 63.85 3.75
N GLN A 621 4.56 65.01 4.07
CA GLN A 621 3.14 65.39 4.21
C GLN A 621 2.28 64.80 5.36
N ASP A 622 2.54 63.62 5.91
CA ASP A 622 1.66 62.98 6.93
C ASP A 622 2.35 62.51 8.23
N GLY A 623 3.41 63.21 8.67
CA GLY A 623 4.13 62.89 9.93
C GLY A 623 5.03 61.67 9.76
N GLY A 624 6.30 61.91 9.43
CA GLY A 624 7.19 60.88 8.89
C GLY A 624 7.30 59.59 9.73
N GLN A 625 7.51 58.48 9.02
CA GLN A 625 7.40 57.12 9.54
C GLN A 625 8.77 56.45 9.59
N PHE A 626 9.04 55.72 10.68
CA PHE A 626 10.17 54.79 10.76
C PHE A 626 9.72 53.37 10.44
N THR A 627 10.43 52.70 9.56
CA THR A 627 10.22 51.29 9.20
C THR A 627 11.45 50.49 9.59
N ILE A 628 11.26 49.42 10.37
CA ILE A 628 12.31 48.48 10.78
C ILE A 628 12.03 47.14 10.09
N SER A 629 13.01 46.56 9.42
CA SER A 629 12.90 45.27 8.70
C SER A 629 14.14 44.41 8.94
N PHE A 630 13.98 43.10 9.16
CA PHE A 630 15.12 42.18 9.35
C PHE A 630 15.41 41.35 8.09
N ASN A 631 16.53 40.62 8.08
CA ASN A 631 17.06 39.86 6.94
C ASN A 631 16.41 38.48 6.71
N ASP A 632 15.55 37.99 7.61
CA ASP A 632 14.77 36.75 7.47
C ASP A 632 13.27 37.08 7.56
N ASP A 633 12.46 36.49 6.67
CA ASP A 633 11.01 36.71 6.50
C ASP A 633 10.13 36.07 7.61
N GLU A 634 10.55 36.12 8.88
CA GLU A 634 9.76 35.63 10.03
C GLU A 634 8.98 36.75 10.77
N THR A 635 7.98 36.37 11.58
CA THR A 635 6.97 37.25 12.23
C THR A 635 7.53 38.11 13.39
N TYR A 636 6.97 39.34 13.57
CA TYR A 636 7.44 40.35 14.53
C TYR A 636 6.38 40.71 15.60
N GLN A 637 6.76 40.85 16.87
CA GLN A 637 5.85 41.28 17.95
C GLN A 637 6.56 42.21 18.96
N LEU A 638 6.05 43.42 19.19
CA LEU A 638 6.61 44.38 20.17
C LEU A 638 6.01 44.11 21.55
N LEU A 639 6.78 43.59 22.52
CA LEU A 639 6.20 43.11 23.80
C LEU A 639 6.06 44.15 24.92
N SER A 640 6.74 45.30 24.89
CA SER A 640 6.43 46.46 25.76
C SER A 640 7.28 47.68 25.38
N ALA A 641 6.81 48.89 25.73
CA ALA A 641 7.63 50.11 25.67
C ALA A 641 7.70 50.76 27.07
N ASP A 642 8.91 51.10 27.52
CA ASP A 642 9.11 52.02 28.64
C ASP A 642 8.66 53.44 28.22
N THR A 643 8.31 54.23 29.24
CA THR A 643 7.72 55.58 29.22
C THR A 643 8.45 56.65 28.38
N GLY A 644 9.63 56.36 27.83
CA GLY A 644 10.42 57.25 26.99
C GLY A 644 10.02 57.28 25.50
N LEU A 645 9.43 56.20 24.96
CA LEU A 645 9.05 56.10 23.53
C LEU A 645 7.87 57.01 23.15
N ALA A 646 7.04 57.38 24.12
CA ALA A 646 5.96 58.35 23.93
C ALA A 646 6.48 59.76 23.56
N SER A 647 7.71 60.10 23.98
CA SER A 647 8.34 61.37 23.60
C SER A 647 8.85 61.40 22.15
N LEU A 648 9.01 60.22 21.53
CA LEU A 648 9.37 60.01 20.12
C LEU A 648 8.15 59.70 19.25
N GLY A 649 6.93 59.71 19.82
CA GLY A 649 5.70 59.44 19.08
C GLY A 649 5.38 57.96 18.86
N ILE A 650 6.04 57.04 19.56
CA ILE A 650 5.82 55.59 19.47
C ILE A 650 5.03 55.15 20.70
N ASN A 651 3.73 54.87 20.57
CA ASN A 651 2.86 54.48 21.71
C ASN A 651 2.59 52.97 21.73
N ALA A 652 2.68 52.36 22.92
CA ALA A 652 2.72 50.91 23.14
C ALA A 652 1.34 50.22 23.25
N ASN A 653 0.27 50.79 22.71
CA ASN A 653 -1.07 50.25 22.93
C ASN A 653 -1.93 50.34 21.67
N VAL A 654 -1.96 49.28 20.88
CA VAL A 654 -2.88 49.15 19.74
C VAL A 654 -3.51 47.76 19.75
N SER A 655 -4.76 47.71 20.21
CA SER A 655 -5.68 46.60 19.96
C SER A 655 -6.27 46.74 18.55
N SER A 656 -6.36 45.65 17.80
CA SER A 656 -7.07 45.59 16.52
C SER A 656 -8.55 45.95 16.71
N THR A 657 -9.06 46.90 15.91
CA THR A 657 -10.51 47.10 15.76
C THR A 657 -10.87 46.92 14.29
N SER A 658 -11.88 46.07 14.03
CA SER A 658 -12.40 45.81 12.69
C SER A 658 -13.18 47.02 12.18
N LYS A 659 -12.92 47.43 10.93
CA LYS A 659 -13.61 48.53 10.26
C LYS A 659 -14.55 48.00 9.19
N ALA A 660 -15.57 47.28 9.63
CA ALA A 660 -16.71 46.90 8.81
C ALA A 660 -17.72 48.04 8.77
N ASP A 661 -17.54 49.02 7.88
CA ASP A 661 -18.67 49.77 7.28
C ASP A 661 -18.23 50.61 6.06
N ALA A 662 -19.16 50.75 5.10
CA ALA A 662 -19.16 51.64 3.92
C ALA A 662 -18.74 51.06 2.55
N LEU A 663 -19.78 50.73 1.79
CA LEU A 663 -19.86 50.49 0.34
C LEU A 663 -19.71 51.80 -0.47
N ALA A 664 -18.81 51.85 -1.46
CA ALA A 664 -18.94 52.47 -2.80
C ALA A 664 -17.61 52.99 -3.42
N SER A 665 -17.27 52.45 -4.59
CA SER A 665 -16.51 53.05 -5.72
C SER A 665 -15.17 53.78 -5.45
N ALA A 666 -14.04 53.13 -5.74
CA ALA A 666 -12.82 53.82 -6.23
C ALA A 666 -11.86 52.86 -6.97
N ASP A 667 -11.62 53.14 -8.25
CA ASP A 667 -10.74 52.42 -9.17
C ASP A 667 -9.32 53.04 -9.18
N THR A 668 -8.73 53.23 -8.00
CA THR A 668 -7.44 53.91 -7.82
C THR A 668 -6.52 53.10 -6.93
N LEU A 669 -5.32 52.77 -7.41
CA LEU A 669 -4.23 52.27 -6.57
C LEU A 669 -3.86 53.36 -5.56
N ALA A 670 -3.68 53.00 -4.29
CA ALA A 670 -3.31 53.95 -3.24
C ALA A 670 -1.94 54.61 -3.50
N THR A 671 -1.05 53.90 -4.21
CA THR A 671 0.26 54.35 -4.68
C THR A 671 0.49 53.86 -6.13
N PRO A 672 1.18 54.62 -7.00
CA PRO A 672 1.54 54.14 -8.32
C PRO A 672 2.42 52.88 -8.23
N PHE A 673 2.08 51.84 -8.97
CA PHE A 673 2.82 50.58 -9.00
C PHE A 673 3.97 50.65 -10.01
N VAL A 674 5.21 50.42 -9.60
CA VAL A 674 6.38 50.47 -10.49
C VAL A 674 6.77 49.06 -10.90
N VAL A 675 6.73 48.80 -12.22
CA VAL A 675 7.37 47.64 -12.85
C VAL A 675 8.73 48.08 -13.37
N ASP A 676 9.79 47.47 -12.86
CA ASP A 676 11.20 47.65 -13.22
C ASP A 676 11.89 46.30 -13.46
N ALA A 677 13.18 46.31 -13.74
CA ALA A 677 13.95 45.12 -14.09
C ALA A 677 14.07 44.05 -12.99
N ASN A 678 13.58 44.30 -11.77
CA ASN A 678 13.58 43.32 -10.67
C ASN A 678 12.18 42.72 -10.42
N ASN A 679 11.14 43.22 -11.09
CA ASN A 679 9.77 42.77 -10.93
C ASN A 679 8.98 42.88 -12.25
N ASP A 680 9.63 42.62 -13.39
CA ASP A 680 9.01 42.62 -14.72
C ASP A 680 8.73 41.23 -15.30
N THR A 681 9.18 40.13 -14.68
CA THR A 681 8.92 38.73 -15.09
C THR A 681 8.05 37.94 -14.11
N PHE A 682 7.17 37.07 -14.61
CA PHE A 682 6.47 36.06 -13.80
C PHE A 682 6.18 34.80 -14.61
N SER A 683 6.01 33.63 -13.97
CA SER A 683 5.59 32.40 -14.64
C SER A 683 4.13 32.05 -14.32
N LEU A 684 3.45 31.33 -15.21
CA LEU A 684 2.11 30.78 -14.95
C LEU A 684 2.00 29.37 -15.51
N SER A 685 1.11 28.54 -14.94
CA SER A 685 0.67 27.31 -15.60
C SER A 685 -0.81 27.35 -15.95
N LEU A 686 -1.12 26.98 -17.19
CA LEU A 686 -2.48 26.85 -17.70
C LEU A 686 -2.70 25.41 -18.13
N ASN A 687 -3.69 24.74 -17.53
CA ASN A 687 -4.02 23.34 -17.81
C ASN A 687 -2.82 22.37 -17.76
N GLY A 688 -1.85 22.64 -16.87
CA GLY A 688 -0.66 21.80 -16.67
C GLY A 688 0.56 22.16 -17.53
N THR A 689 0.42 23.09 -18.48
CA THR A 689 1.55 23.63 -19.28
C THR A 689 2.12 24.84 -18.57
N SER A 690 3.44 24.89 -18.36
CA SER A 690 4.13 26.03 -17.74
C SER A 690 4.61 27.04 -18.78
N TYR A 691 4.37 28.31 -18.51
CA TYR A 691 4.86 29.46 -19.27
C TYR A 691 5.78 30.24 -18.35
N ASP A 692 7.07 30.19 -18.62
CA ASP A 692 8.08 30.85 -17.80
C ASP A 692 8.47 32.23 -18.35
N ASP A 693 8.89 33.14 -17.47
CA ASP A 693 9.42 34.46 -17.79
C ASP A 693 8.48 35.40 -18.59
N LEU A 694 7.17 35.41 -18.31
CA LEU A 694 6.25 36.36 -18.93
C LEU A 694 6.58 37.80 -18.52
N GLN A 695 6.97 38.63 -19.50
CA GLN A 695 7.38 40.00 -19.27
C GLN A 695 6.24 41.02 -19.29
N ILE A 696 6.07 41.74 -18.18
CA ILE A 696 5.24 42.94 -18.06
C ILE A 696 6.08 44.15 -18.48
N ALA A 697 5.49 45.07 -19.24
CA ALA A 697 6.21 46.28 -19.66
C ALA A 697 6.65 47.12 -18.44
N GLN A 698 7.95 47.41 -18.33
CA GLN A 698 8.50 48.26 -17.28
C GLN A 698 7.95 49.70 -17.39
N ALA A 699 7.19 50.12 -16.39
CA ALA A 699 6.57 51.44 -16.29
C ALA A 699 6.01 51.68 -14.88
N THR A 700 5.64 52.93 -14.58
CA THR A 700 4.85 53.27 -13.40
C THR A 700 3.35 53.31 -13.74
N TYR A 701 2.57 52.39 -13.20
CA TYR A 701 1.14 52.25 -13.40
C TYR A 701 0.37 52.96 -12.28
N THR A 702 -0.29 54.07 -12.60
CA THR A 702 -1.00 54.90 -11.61
C THR A 702 -2.42 54.42 -11.30
N THR A 703 -2.95 53.45 -12.06
CA THR A 703 -4.27 52.84 -11.82
C THR A 703 -4.21 51.33 -11.97
N GLY A 704 -5.05 50.61 -11.21
CA GLY A 704 -5.09 49.16 -11.25
C GLY A 704 -5.56 48.62 -12.61
N ALA A 705 -6.46 49.35 -13.29
CA ALA A 705 -6.87 49.04 -14.65
C ALA A 705 -5.72 49.12 -15.67
N ALA A 706 -4.79 50.07 -15.51
CA ALA A 706 -3.63 50.19 -16.40
C ALA A 706 -2.64 49.03 -16.19
N LEU A 707 -2.41 48.66 -14.93
CA LEU A 707 -1.60 47.49 -14.57
C LEU A 707 -2.24 46.19 -15.06
N ALA A 708 -3.55 46.01 -14.87
CA ALA A 708 -4.30 44.87 -15.37
C ALA A 708 -4.19 44.73 -16.89
N THR A 709 -4.26 45.84 -17.61
CA THR A 709 -4.09 45.84 -19.08
C THR A 709 -2.66 45.41 -19.47
N ALA A 710 -1.64 45.85 -18.74
CA ALA A 710 -0.26 45.46 -19.03
C ALA A 710 -0.02 43.96 -18.77
N VAL A 711 -0.55 43.44 -17.65
CA VAL A 711 -0.50 42.01 -17.30
C VAL A 711 -1.28 41.19 -18.33
N GLN A 712 -2.46 41.66 -18.74
CA GLN A 712 -3.26 41.02 -19.79
C GLN A 712 -2.49 40.90 -21.11
N ASN A 713 -1.80 41.96 -21.50
CA ASN A 713 -1.00 41.96 -22.72
C ASN A 713 0.21 41.03 -22.62
N ALA A 714 0.87 40.96 -21.46
CA ALA A 714 1.97 40.04 -21.20
C ALA A 714 1.53 38.58 -21.32
N ILE A 715 0.38 38.23 -20.70
CA ILE A 715 -0.20 36.88 -20.79
C ILE A 715 -0.59 36.56 -22.24
N ASN A 716 -1.38 37.43 -22.88
CA ASN A 716 -1.88 37.18 -24.24
C ASN A 716 -0.78 37.16 -25.31
N ALA A 717 0.37 37.80 -25.06
CA ALA A 717 1.51 37.71 -25.96
C ALA A 717 2.12 36.31 -26.01
N GLN A 718 1.99 35.52 -24.94
CA GLN A 718 2.54 34.17 -24.83
C GLN A 718 1.45 33.08 -25.00
N THR A 719 0.23 33.30 -24.48
CA THR A 719 -0.88 32.32 -24.57
C THR A 719 -1.68 32.43 -25.88
N GLY A 720 -1.42 33.44 -26.71
CA GLY A 720 -2.20 33.75 -27.92
C GLY A 720 -1.94 32.86 -29.14
N THR A 721 -0.98 31.92 -29.09
CA THR A 721 -0.68 31.03 -30.24
C THR A 721 -1.36 29.66 -30.16
N GLY A 722 -1.82 29.25 -28.98
CA GLY A 722 -2.39 27.93 -28.68
C GLY A 722 -1.42 26.77 -28.97
N GLU A 723 -1.31 25.83 -28.05
CA GLU A 723 -0.42 24.67 -28.19
C GLU A 723 -1.26 23.42 -28.43
N THR A 724 -0.85 22.58 -29.36
CA THR A 724 -1.50 21.29 -29.60
C THR A 724 -1.11 20.31 -28.50
N ALA A 725 -1.92 19.27 -28.28
CA ALA A 725 -1.62 18.27 -27.26
C ALA A 725 -0.24 17.62 -27.46
N GLN A 726 0.54 17.49 -26.40
CA GLN A 726 1.85 16.84 -26.39
C GLN A 726 1.98 15.90 -25.19
N THR A 727 2.53 14.70 -25.40
CA THR A 727 2.79 13.75 -24.30
C THR A 727 4.05 14.13 -23.51
N SER A 728 4.17 13.62 -22.28
CA SER A 728 5.46 13.60 -21.59
C SER A 728 6.49 12.78 -22.36
N ALA A 729 7.78 13.07 -22.17
CA ALA A 729 8.86 12.28 -22.73
C ALA A 729 8.86 10.86 -22.15
N GLY A 730 9.03 9.86 -23.02
CA GLY A 730 9.16 8.47 -22.61
C GLY A 730 10.44 8.20 -21.81
N SER A 731 10.65 6.95 -21.40
CA SER A 731 11.85 6.53 -20.65
C SER A 731 12.86 5.73 -21.49
N VAL A 732 12.54 5.41 -22.74
CA VAL A 732 13.42 4.66 -23.64
C VAL A 732 14.33 5.62 -24.39
N ASP A 733 15.64 5.42 -24.24
CA ASP A 733 16.66 6.16 -24.98
C ASP A 733 16.66 5.74 -26.46
N LEU A 734 16.30 6.68 -27.33
CA LEU A 734 16.26 6.57 -28.77
C LEU A 734 17.38 7.37 -29.45
N SER A 735 18.37 7.85 -28.68
CA SER A 735 19.52 8.63 -29.19
C SER A 735 20.50 7.82 -30.05
N SER A 736 20.29 6.51 -30.19
CA SER A 736 21.08 5.63 -31.06
C SER A 736 20.17 4.74 -31.91
N PRO A 737 20.51 4.46 -33.18
CA PRO A 737 19.71 3.62 -34.08
C PRO A 737 19.32 2.25 -33.50
N ILE A 738 18.04 1.88 -33.62
CA ILE A 738 17.46 0.63 -33.10
C ILE A 738 16.93 -0.25 -34.24
N ASP A 739 17.25 -1.54 -34.22
CA ASP A 739 16.60 -2.51 -35.13
C ASP A 739 15.22 -2.92 -34.58
N PHE A 740 14.19 -2.11 -34.83
CA PHE A 740 12.83 -2.44 -34.38
C PHE A 740 12.24 -3.67 -35.08
N SER A 741 12.81 -4.14 -36.19
CA SER A 741 12.36 -5.39 -36.82
C SER A 741 12.68 -6.64 -35.98
N ALA A 742 13.70 -6.54 -35.12
CA ALA A 742 14.03 -7.55 -34.13
C ALA A 742 13.41 -7.26 -32.76
N ALA A 743 13.36 -5.98 -32.35
CA ALA A 743 12.94 -5.59 -31.00
C ALA A 743 11.43 -5.34 -30.84
N ASN A 744 10.69 -5.08 -31.93
CA ASN A 744 9.25 -4.73 -32.01
C ASN A 744 8.66 -4.03 -30.77
N ARG A 745 8.41 -2.73 -30.88
CA ARG A 745 7.81 -1.94 -29.78
C ARG A 745 6.41 -1.45 -30.16
N SER A 746 5.57 -1.18 -29.16
CA SER A 746 4.22 -0.67 -29.40
C SER A 746 3.73 0.26 -28.30
N PHE A 747 2.69 1.01 -28.60
CA PHE A 747 1.86 1.72 -27.62
C PHE A 747 0.45 1.87 -28.20
N THR A 748 -0.54 2.05 -27.35
CA THR A 748 -1.93 2.31 -27.74
C THR A 748 -2.29 3.74 -27.41
N VAL A 749 -2.81 4.45 -28.40
CA VAL A 749 -3.19 5.86 -28.28
C VAL A 749 -4.60 6.08 -28.82
N SER A 750 -5.34 6.97 -28.17
CA SER A 750 -6.57 7.56 -28.68
C SER A 750 -6.36 9.05 -28.89
N VAL A 751 -6.98 9.60 -29.94
CA VAL A 751 -6.88 11.02 -30.28
C VAL A 751 -8.30 11.60 -30.28
N ASP A 752 -8.50 12.71 -29.57
CA ASP A 752 -9.79 13.39 -29.41
C ASP A 752 -10.93 12.50 -28.88
N GLY A 753 -10.62 11.54 -28.02
CA GLY A 753 -11.59 10.56 -27.52
C GLY A 753 -12.11 9.60 -28.61
N GLY A 754 -11.37 9.46 -29.71
CA GLY A 754 -11.61 8.47 -30.76
C GLY A 754 -11.35 7.03 -30.32
N ALA A 755 -11.41 6.09 -31.26
CA ALA A 755 -11.09 4.69 -30.99
C ALA A 755 -9.63 4.51 -30.57
N ASP A 756 -9.37 3.59 -29.64
CA ASP A 756 -8.02 3.22 -29.25
C ASP A 756 -7.32 2.53 -30.43
N VAL A 757 -6.16 3.05 -30.83
CA VAL A 757 -5.35 2.53 -31.94
C VAL A 757 -3.99 2.10 -31.43
N GLU A 758 -3.64 0.84 -31.65
CA GLU A 758 -2.31 0.32 -31.38
C GLU A 758 -1.33 0.72 -32.51
N VAL A 759 -0.23 1.35 -32.13
CA VAL A 759 0.87 1.73 -33.01
C VAL A 759 1.99 0.72 -32.79
N VAL A 760 2.33 -0.05 -33.83
CA VAL A 760 3.40 -1.05 -33.79
C VAL A 760 4.58 -0.59 -34.64
N VAL A 761 5.75 -0.46 -34.02
CA VAL A 761 7.00 -0.04 -34.67
C VAL A 761 7.88 -1.25 -34.89
N ASN A 762 8.10 -1.61 -36.16
CA ASN A 762 8.80 -2.84 -36.57
C ASN A 762 9.78 -2.64 -37.75
N GLN A 763 10.09 -1.39 -38.12
CA GLN A 763 11.04 -1.10 -39.20
C GLN A 763 12.48 -1.02 -38.67
N ASN A 764 13.44 -1.56 -39.41
CA ASN A 764 14.85 -1.55 -39.00
C ASN A 764 15.50 -0.17 -39.21
N ALA A 765 15.69 0.59 -38.12
CA ALA A 765 16.31 1.90 -38.16
C ALA A 765 17.85 1.87 -38.09
N THR A 766 18.48 0.70 -38.10
CA THR A 766 19.95 0.58 -38.36
C THR A 766 20.31 0.70 -39.84
N THR A 767 19.32 1.01 -40.68
CA THR A 767 19.49 1.41 -42.08
C THR A 767 19.00 2.85 -42.24
N ASP A 768 19.57 3.59 -43.19
CA ASP A 768 19.17 4.95 -43.52
C ASP A 768 17.72 4.97 -44.06
N LEU A 769 16.77 5.27 -43.18
CA LEU A 769 15.33 5.35 -43.44
C LEU A 769 14.91 6.78 -43.82
N ASN A 770 15.63 7.78 -43.33
CA ASN A 770 15.30 9.19 -43.57
C ASN A 770 15.90 9.74 -44.88
N GLY A 771 16.83 9.01 -45.50
CA GLY A 771 17.47 9.31 -46.78
C GLY A 771 18.60 10.34 -46.73
N ASP A 772 19.16 10.61 -45.54
CA ASP A 772 20.18 11.64 -45.33
C ASP A 772 21.63 11.13 -45.41
N THR A 773 21.81 9.83 -45.68
CA THR A 773 23.10 9.10 -45.78
C THR A 773 23.86 8.89 -44.47
N GLN A 774 23.28 9.25 -43.33
CA GLN A 774 23.76 8.90 -41.99
C GLN A 774 22.86 7.81 -41.39
N ILE A 775 23.34 7.14 -40.33
CA ILE A 775 22.56 6.19 -39.56
C ILE A 775 22.56 6.72 -38.13
N ASP A 776 21.49 7.41 -37.76
CA ASP A 776 21.40 8.18 -36.52
C ASP A 776 19.99 8.17 -35.91
N GLU A 777 19.76 8.92 -34.84
CA GLU A 777 18.49 8.98 -34.12
C GLU A 777 17.29 9.39 -35.01
N ASN A 778 17.54 10.08 -36.13
CA ASN A 778 16.47 10.50 -37.04
C ASN A 778 15.89 9.30 -37.81
N ASP A 779 16.63 8.20 -37.95
CA ASP A 779 16.11 6.95 -38.51
C ASP A 779 15.12 6.27 -37.55
N ASN A 780 15.35 6.36 -36.23
CA ASN A 780 14.40 5.90 -35.23
C ASN A 780 13.10 6.72 -35.30
N LEU A 781 13.23 8.04 -35.35
CA LEU A 781 12.08 8.94 -35.50
C LEU A 781 11.31 8.65 -36.79
N LYS A 782 12.01 8.36 -37.89
CA LYS A 782 11.38 8.01 -39.17
C LYS A 782 10.61 6.69 -39.08
N ALA A 783 11.18 5.66 -38.44
CA ALA A 783 10.51 4.38 -38.22
C ALA A 783 9.23 4.53 -37.37
N ILE A 784 9.30 5.34 -36.31
CA ILE A 784 8.17 5.61 -35.41
C ILE A 784 7.10 6.47 -36.11
N GLN A 785 7.50 7.51 -36.84
CA GLN A 785 6.58 8.36 -37.59
C GLN A 785 5.83 7.58 -38.67
N ASP A 786 6.51 6.69 -39.40
CA ASP A 786 5.86 5.83 -40.40
C ASP A 786 4.81 4.90 -39.78
N ALA A 787 5.11 4.35 -38.59
CA ALA A 787 4.17 3.52 -37.85
C ALA A 787 2.95 4.32 -37.39
N LEU A 788 3.16 5.53 -36.87
CA LEU A 788 2.09 6.47 -36.48
C LEU A 788 1.20 6.82 -37.68
N ASP A 789 1.81 7.24 -38.79
CA ASP A 789 1.11 7.64 -40.01
C ASP A 789 0.34 6.45 -40.63
N SER A 790 0.88 5.23 -40.53
CA SER A 790 0.19 4.03 -40.98
C SER A 790 -0.98 3.64 -40.08
N ALA A 791 -0.91 3.89 -38.78
CA ALA A 791 -1.92 3.49 -37.79
C ALA A 791 -3.07 4.50 -37.71
N LEU A 792 -2.75 5.80 -37.66
CA LEU A 792 -3.71 6.89 -37.44
C LEU A 792 -4.07 7.65 -38.72
N GLY A 793 -3.30 7.45 -39.79
CA GLY A 793 -3.33 8.29 -40.98
C GLY A 793 -2.25 9.38 -40.92
N GLY A 794 -1.69 9.70 -42.09
CA GLY A 794 -0.54 10.60 -42.19
C GLY A 794 -0.78 11.99 -41.58
N GLY A 795 0.10 12.39 -40.67
CA GLY A 795 0.15 13.75 -40.11
C GLY A 795 -0.79 14.02 -38.94
N VAL A 796 -1.46 13.01 -38.37
CA VAL A 796 -2.32 13.18 -37.18
C VAL A 796 -1.48 13.50 -35.95
N LEU A 797 -0.46 12.68 -35.68
CA LEU A 797 0.53 12.90 -34.63
C LEU A 797 1.94 12.99 -35.25
N THR A 798 2.83 13.72 -34.60
CA THR A 798 4.24 13.79 -34.96
C THR A 798 5.11 13.30 -33.80
N ALA A 799 6.03 12.39 -34.12
CA ALA A 799 7.05 11.91 -33.21
C ALA A 799 8.25 12.87 -33.20
N SER A 800 8.76 13.15 -32.01
CA SER A 800 9.97 13.93 -31.78
C SER A 800 10.75 13.35 -30.60
N LEU A 801 12.00 13.81 -30.40
CA LEU A 801 12.80 13.43 -29.24
C LEU A 801 12.98 14.64 -28.31
N ASP A 802 12.74 14.42 -27.02
CA ASP A 802 13.19 15.30 -25.95
C ASP A 802 14.22 14.56 -25.11
N SER A 803 15.43 15.11 -25.03
CA SER A 803 16.56 14.53 -24.30
C SER A 803 16.85 13.06 -24.65
N GLY A 804 16.60 12.67 -25.90
CA GLY A 804 16.79 11.31 -26.42
C GLY A 804 15.55 10.40 -26.33
N ASN A 805 14.46 10.83 -25.70
CA ASN A 805 13.27 9.99 -25.48
C ASN A 805 12.06 10.42 -26.32
N LEU A 806 11.16 9.49 -26.64
CA LEU A 806 10.00 9.74 -27.50
C LEU A 806 9.00 10.73 -26.89
N VAL A 807 8.57 11.70 -27.70
CA VAL A 807 7.46 12.63 -27.44
C VAL A 807 6.52 12.64 -28.63
N LEU A 808 5.21 12.57 -28.38
CA LEU A 808 4.17 12.67 -29.41
C LEU A 808 3.46 14.01 -29.33
N THR A 809 3.32 14.69 -30.46
CA THR A 809 2.63 15.99 -30.57
C THR A 809 1.49 15.92 -31.58
N GLY A 810 0.36 16.53 -31.28
CA GLY A 810 -0.80 16.60 -32.16
C GLY A 810 -0.55 17.57 -33.31
N SER A 811 -0.51 17.09 -34.55
CA SER A 811 -0.15 17.95 -35.70
C SER A 811 -1.36 18.50 -36.44
N THR A 812 -2.50 17.80 -36.41
CA THR A 812 -3.74 18.25 -37.10
C THR A 812 -4.99 18.29 -36.22
N ILE A 813 -4.87 17.93 -34.94
CA ILE A 813 -6.03 17.78 -34.02
C ILE A 813 -6.47 19.11 -33.39
N GLY A 814 -5.85 20.20 -33.81
CA GLY A 814 -6.13 21.55 -33.32
C GLY A 814 -5.66 21.77 -31.89
N ASN A 815 -5.67 23.04 -31.48
CA ASN A 815 -5.16 23.45 -30.17
C ASN A 815 -6.09 23.02 -29.02
N SER A 816 -7.30 22.55 -29.31
CA SER A 816 -8.21 21.95 -28.31
C SER A 816 -8.21 20.41 -28.34
N GLY A 817 -7.35 19.80 -29.15
CA GLY A 817 -7.32 18.34 -29.30
C GLY A 817 -6.70 17.64 -28.09
N SER A 818 -6.85 16.33 -27.97
CA SER A 818 -6.26 15.51 -26.90
C SER A 818 -5.58 14.26 -27.44
N ILE A 819 -4.50 13.86 -26.78
CA ILE A 819 -3.79 12.60 -26.99
C ILE A 819 -3.89 11.80 -25.71
N ASP A 820 -4.51 10.62 -25.76
CA ASP A 820 -4.65 9.72 -24.62
C ASP A 820 -3.82 8.46 -24.86
N VAL A 821 -2.71 8.33 -24.13
CA VAL A 821 -1.91 7.10 -24.15
C VAL A 821 -2.59 6.10 -23.22
N LYS A 822 -3.25 5.10 -23.81
CA LYS A 822 -3.98 4.06 -23.08
C LYS A 822 -3.05 3.01 -22.50
N GLN A 823 -2.02 2.66 -23.26
CA GLN A 823 -1.11 1.58 -22.90
C GLN A 823 0.24 1.81 -23.57
N ASP A 824 1.33 1.50 -22.87
CA ASP A 824 2.69 1.56 -23.41
C ASP A 824 3.25 0.13 -23.45
N GLY A 825 3.32 -0.44 -24.65
CA GLY A 825 3.54 -1.87 -24.88
C GLY A 825 2.25 -2.69 -24.84
N ARG A 826 2.35 -3.97 -25.18
CA ARG A 826 1.26 -4.94 -25.07
C ARG A 826 1.79 -6.26 -24.52
N LEU A 827 1.08 -6.86 -23.58
CA LEU A 827 1.39 -8.19 -23.04
C LEU A 827 1.07 -9.29 -24.07
N ALA A 828 1.79 -10.41 -24.01
CA ALA A 828 1.36 -11.58 -24.77
C ALA A 828 0.06 -12.16 -24.21
N SER A 829 -0.83 -12.55 -25.12
CA SER A 829 -2.13 -13.09 -24.77
C SER A 829 -2.59 -14.17 -25.75
N LEU A 830 -3.52 -14.99 -25.27
CA LEU A 830 -4.29 -15.92 -26.08
C LEU A 830 -5.74 -15.43 -26.18
N SER A 831 -6.36 -15.62 -27.34
CA SER A 831 -7.81 -15.40 -27.46
C SER A 831 -8.57 -16.36 -26.53
N ALA A 832 -9.74 -15.94 -26.05
CA ALA A 832 -10.60 -16.80 -25.23
C ALA A 832 -11.03 -18.07 -25.97
N GLY A 833 -11.09 -19.19 -25.23
CA GLY A 833 -11.60 -20.46 -25.71
C GLY A 833 -13.10 -20.42 -26.05
N SER A 834 -13.59 -21.44 -26.73
CA SER A 834 -14.98 -21.53 -27.20
C SER A 834 -15.97 -22.03 -26.16
N VAL A 835 -15.53 -22.50 -24.98
CA VAL A 835 -16.37 -23.18 -23.98
C VAL A 835 -16.62 -22.28 -22.77
N ASP A 836 -17.89 -22.17 -22.38
CA ASP A 836 -18.35 -21.50 -21.16
C ASP A 836 -18.10 -22.40 -19.94
N THR A 837 -17.21 -21.98 -19.05
CA THR A 837 -16.77 -22.81 -17.92
C THR A 837 -17.81 -22.95 -16.81
N SER A 838 -18.92 -22.19 -16.84
CA SER A 838 -20.06 -22.41 -15.95
C SER A 838 -20.78 -23.73 -16.20
N THR A 839 -20.49 -24.39 -17.32
CA THR A 839 -21.12 -25.66 -17.74
C THR A 839 -20.31 -26.92 -17.36
N PHE A 840 -19.14 -26.78 -16.73
CA PHE A 840 -18.28 -27.91 -16.36
C PHE A 840 -18.84 -28.73 -15.18
N ASP A 841 -18.84 -30.06 -15.32
CA ASP A 841 -19.16 -31.06 -14.28
C ASP A 841 -17.86 -31.66 -13.69
N ASN A 842 -17.63 -31.41 -12.40
CA ASN A 842 -16.36 -31.66 -11.71
C ASN A 842 -16.05 -33.14 -11.39
N THR A 843 -16.89 -34.09 -11.81
CA THR A 843 -16.67 -35.52 -11.55
C THR A 843 -16.07 -36.29 -12.73
N THR A 844 -16.15 -35.75 -13.95
CA THR A 844 -15.67 -36.42 -15.17
C THR A 844 -14.83 -35.54 -16.08
N ASP A 845 -15.00 -34.21 -16.04
CA ASP A 845 -14.55 -33.30 -17.10
C ASP A 845 -13.07 -32.87 -17.00
N PHE A 846 -12.32 -33.31 -15.99
CA PHE A 846 -10.87 -33.09 -15.90
C PHE A 846 -10.04 -34.37 -16.05
N THR A 847 -10.71 -35.52 -16.24
CA THR A 847 -10.04 -36.82 -16.38
C THR A 847 -9.27 -36.88 -17.70
N GLY A 848 -7.94 -36.70 -17.65
CA GLY A 848 -7.08 -36.64 -18.85
C GLY A 848 -7.06 -35.28 -19.53
N ALA A 849 -7.54 -34.23 -18.88
CA ALA A 849 -7.44 -32.85 -19.37
C ALA A 849 -5.99 -32.36 -19.21
N ALA A 850 -5.26 -32.27 -20.31
CA ALA A 850 -3.97 -31.62 -20.36
C ALA A 850 -3.93 -30.69 -21.55
N PHE A 851 -3.11 -29.64 -21.47
CA PHE A 851 -2.82 -28.80 -22.60
C PHE A 851 -1.35 -28.42 -22.60
N THR A 852 -0.84 -28.08 -23.79
CA THR A 852 0.54 -27.63 -23.94
C THR A 852 0.56 -26.12 -24.15
N LEU A 853 1.62 -25.47 -23.71
CA LEU A 853 1.96 -24.09 -24.00
C LEU A 853 3.41 -24.06 -24.49
N THR A 854 3.67 -23.37 -25.59
CA THR A 854 5.04 -23.12 -26.05
C THR A 854 5.39 -21.69 -25.72
N LEU A 855 6.48 -21.50 -24.97
CA LEU A 855 6.94 -20.19 -24.51
C LEU A 855 8.22 -19.82 -25.25
N ASN A 856 8.24 -18.64 -25.89
CA ASN A 856 9.40 -18.09 -26.60
C ASN A 856 9.98 -19.04 -27.68
N GLY A 857 9.12 -19.86 -28.30
CA GLY A 857 9.53 -20.88 -29.25
C GLY A 857 10.36 -22.02 -28.65
N GLY A 858 10.40 -22.14 -27.32
CA GLY A 858 11.09 -23.19 -26.56
C GLY A 858 10.36 -24.54 -26.56
N SER A 859 10.77 -25.43 -25.66
CA SER A 859 10.12 -26.74 -25.51
C SER A 859 8.68 -26.59 -25.00
N PRO A 860 7.71 -27.39 -25.47
CA PRO A 860 6.34 -27.33 -24.98
C PRO A 860 6.26 -27.61 -23.47
N VAL A 861 5.63 -26.72 -22.73
CA VAL A 861 5.26 -26.86 -21.32
C VAL A 861 3.93 -27.59 -21.26
N ASN A 862 3.91 -28.79 -20.70
CA ASN A 862 2.68 -29.56 -20.53
C ASN A 862 2.02 -29.22 -19.19
N VAL A 863 0.84 -28.65 -19.25
CA VAL A 863 -0.01 -28.36 -18.09
C VAL A 863 -1.01 -29.51 -17.94
N ASP A 864 -0.82 -30.32 -16.91
CA ASP A 864 -1.70 -31.44 -16.58
C ASP A 864 -2.74 -30.98 -15.55
N LEU A 865 -4.02 -31.07 -15.91
CA LEU A 865 -5.15 -30.70 -15.04
C LEU A 865 -5.84 -31.92 -14.42
N SER A 866 -5.32 -33.13 -14.67
CA SER A 866 -5.95 -34.37 -14.20
C SER A 866 -5.94 -34.55 -12.68
N SER A 867 -5.16 -33.74 -11.97
CA SER A 867 -5.07 -33.68 -10.51
C SER A 867 -6.14 -32.79 -9.86
N ILE A 868 -6.84 -31.95 -10.63
CA ILE A 868 -7.86 -31.04 -10.11
C ILE A 868 -9.07 -31.85 -9.64
N THR A 869 -9.36 -31.79 -8.33
CA THR A 869 -10.54 -32.39 -7.70
C THR A 869 -11.21 -31.34 -6.81
N VAL A 870 -12.33 -30.79 -7.26
CA VAL A 870 -12.98 -29.66 -6.57
C VAL A 870 -14.18 -30.13 -5.73
N PRO A 871 -14.28 -29.76 -4.43
CA PRO A 871 -15.47 -29.99 -3.63
C PRO A 871 -16.60 -29.01 -3.98
N ALA A 872 -17.86 -29.37 -3.66
CA ALA A 872 -19.12 -28.81 -4.17
C ALA A 872 -19.45 -27.31 -3.87
N SER A 873 -18.47 -26.42 -3.67
CA SER A 873 -18.68 -25.01 -3.30
C SER A 873 -18.06 -24.02 -4.30
N GLY A 874 -18.67 -23.92 -5.49
CA GLY A 874 -18.68 -22.70 -6.32
C GLY A 874 -17.50 -22.45 -7.28
N PRO A 875 -17.70 -21.58 -8.30
CA PRO A 875 -16.76 -21.35 -9.42
C PRO A 875 -15.46 -20.59 -9.07
N THR A 876 -15.29 -20.13 -7.83
CA THR A 876 -14.09 -19.37 -7.39
C THR A 876 -12.85 -20.23 -7.20
N THR A 877 -12.96 -21.56 -7.17
CA THR A 877 -11.80 -22.45 -7.01
C THR A 877 -11.21 -22.91 -8.34
N LEU A 878 -12.03 -23.07 -9.40
CA LEU A 878 -11.55 -23.64 -10.66
C LEU A 878 -10.44 -22.83 -11.33
N LEU A 879 -10.57 -21.50 -11.38
CA LEU A 879 -9.56 -20.64 -11.99
C LEU A 879 -8.26 -20.67 -11.18
N ALA A 880 -8.36 -20.71 -9.85
CA ALA A 880 -7.22 -20.83 -8.94
C ALA A 880 -6.54 -22.21 -9.03
N ASP A 881 -7.31 -23.27 -9.22
CA ASP A 881 -6.79 -24.63 -9.37
C ASP A 881 -6.07 -24.79 -10.72
N ILE A 882 -6.63 -24.23 -11.81
CA ILE A 882 -5.96 -24.17 -13.11
C ILE A 882 -4.70 -23.31 -13.03
N GLN A 883 -4.74 -22.17 -12.32
CA GLN A 883 -3.57 -21.32 -12.08
C GLN A 883 -2.47 -22.08 -11.33
N ALA A 884 -2.81 -22.85 -10.30
CA ALA A 884 -1.84 -23.61 -9.52
C ALA A 884 -1.15 -24.72 -10.35
N GLN A 885 -1.89 -25.41 -11.22
CA GLN A 885 -1.30 -26.38 -12.14
C GLN A 885 -0.43 -25.71 -13.21
N LEU A 886 -0.85 -24.54 -13.71
CA LEU A 886 -0.08 -23.73 -14.65
C LEU A 886 1.25 -23.27 -14.02
N ASP A 887 1.22 -22.69 -12.81
CA ASP A 887 2.41 -22.23 -12.10
C ASP A 887 3.39 -23.38 -11.79
N THR A 888 2.85 -24.55 -11.45
CA THR A 888 3.67 -25.76 -11.25
C THR A 888 4.38 -26.16 -12.56
N ALA A 889 3.66 -26.15 -13.68
CA ALA A 889 4.23 -26.48 -14.99
C ALA A 889 5.25 -25.42 -15.45
N LEU A 890 4.99 -24.13 -15.21
CA LEU A 890 5.93 -23.04 -15.50
C LEU A 890 7.22 -23.15 -14.68
N GLY A 891 7.11 -23.48 -13.38
CA GLY A 891 8.26 -23.73 -12.51
C GLY A 891 9.16 -24.86 -13.04
N THR A 892 8.58 -25.94 -13.57
CA THR A 892 9.35 -27.02 -14.21
C THR A 892 10.02 -26.61 -15.52
N ALA A 893 9.49 -25.57 -16.18
CA ALA A 893 10.05 -24.99 -17.41
C ALA A 893 11.10 -23.90 -17.13
N GLY A 894 11.38 -23.57 -15.86
CA GLY A 894 12.34 -22.55 -15.46
C GLY A 894 11.82 -21.12 -15.47
N LEU A 895 10.50 -20.93 -15.45
CA LEU A 895 9.81 -19.64 -15.35
C LEU A 895 9.22 -19.46 -13.94
N SER A 896 8.91 -18.22 -13.57
CA SER A 896 8.37 -17.91 -12.24
C SER A 896 6.87 -18.18 -12.20
N ALA A 897 6.39 -18.62 -11.03
CA ALA A 897 4.96 -18.73 -10.77
C ALA A 897 4.31 -17.33 -10.91
N GLY A 898 3.17 -17.27 -11.60
CA GLY A 898 2.47 -16.02 -11.90
C GLY A 898 2.93 -15.29 -13.17
N ASP A 899 3.96 -15.75 -13.89
CA ASP A 899 4.38 -15.15 -15.16
C ASP A 899 3.28 -15.23 -16.24
N ILE A 900 2.38 -16.21 -16.14
CA ILE A 900 1.18 -16.30 -16.95
C ILE A 900 -0.01 -16.47 -16.01
N VAL A 901 -1.03 -15.64 -16.21
CA VAL A 901 -2.30 -15.75 -15.50
C VAL A 901 -3.39 -16.30 -16.38
N VAL A 902 -4.14 -17.24 -15.84
CA VAL A 902 -5.41 -17.68 -16.42
C VAL A 902 -6.51 -16.70 -15.99
N LYS A 903 -7.29 -16.24 -16.96
CA LYS A 903 -8.40 -15.31 -16.76
C LYS A 903 -9.66 -15.82 -17.43
N GLN A 904 -10.79 -15.19 -17.10
CA GLN A 904 -12.10 -15.51 -17.64
C GLN A 904 -12.74 -14.23 -18.20
N ASN A 905 -13.30 -14.30 -19.41
CA ASN A 905 -13.97 -13.15 -20.03
C ASN A 905 -15.42 -12.99 -19.55
N ALA A 906 -16.11 -11.94 -20.01
CA ALA A 906 -17.51 -11.68 -19.66
C ALA A 906 -18.50 -12.77 -20.12
N SER A 907 -18.08 -13.66 -21.01
CA SER A 907 -18.84 -14.84 -21.48
C SER A 907 -18.40 -16.13 -20.79
N ASN A 908 -17.72 -16.03 -19.65
CA ASN A 908 -17.24 -17.15 -18.85
C ASN A 908 -16.22 -18.07 -19.55
N GLN A 909 -15.57 -17.61 -20.62
CA GLN A 909 -14.57 -18.38 -21.36
C GLN A 909 -13.15 -18.10 -20.84
N ILE A 910 -12.32 -19.14 -20.75
CA ILE A 910 -10.94 -19.01 -20.27
C ILE A 910 -10.02 -18.44 -21.36
N TYR A 911 -9.11 -17.57 -20.96
CA TYR A 911 -7.97 -17.08 -21.74
C TYR A 911 -6.74 -16.92 -20.85
N PHE A 912 -5.57 -16.69 -21.44
CA PHE A 912 -4.31 -16.53 -20.71
C PHE A 912 -3.61 -15.24 -21.12
N GLU A 913 -2.99 -14.58 -20.15
CA GLU A 913 -2.18 -13.37 -20.34
C GLU A 913 -0.87 -13.48 -19.58
N GLY A 914 0.22 -12.99 -20.17
CA GLY A 914 1.48 -12.81 -19.43
C GLY A 914 1.40 -11.67 -18.41
N ILE A 915 2.16 -11.75 -17.32
CA ILE A 915 2.43 -10.62 -16.41
C ILE A 915 3.83 -10.07 -16.73
N ASN A 916 3.99 -8.74 -16.70
CA ASN A 916 5.23 -8.01 -17.01
C ASN A 916 6.51 -8.76 -16.61
N ALA A 917 7.28 -9.20 -17.60
CA ALA A 917 8.70 -9.46 -17.42
C ALA A 917 9.45 -8.12 -17.50
N ALA A 918 10.49 -7.94 -16.69
CA ALA A 918 11.31 -6.73 -16.72
C ALA A 918 11.94 -6.50 -18.11
N ASP A 919 12.32 -5.26 -18.40
CA ASP A 919 12.81 -4.77 -19.71
C ASP A 919 13.60 -5.82 -20.51
N GLY A 920 13.01 -6.27 -21.63
CA GLY A 920 13.68 -7.07 -22.66
C GLY A 920 13.37 -8.58 -22.69
N GLU A 921 12.47 -9.09 -21.86
CA GLU A 921 11.98 -10.47 -21.98
C GLU A 921 10.69 -10.54 -22.82
N THR A 922 10.79 -10.98 -24.08
CA THR A 922 9.60 -11.35 -24.83
C THR A 922 8.99 -12.57 -24.17
N LEU A 923 7.72 -12.52 -23.76
CA LEU A 923 6.92 -13.70 -23.45
C LEU A 923 6.03 -13.95 -24.67
N ALA A 924 6.10 -15.13 -25.30
CA ALA A 924 5.23 -15.50 -26.42
C ALA A 924 4.57 -16.84 -26.14
N ILE A 925 3.25 -16.84 -25.95
CA ILE A 925 2.48 -18.05 -25.64
C ILE A 925 1.92 -18.61 -26.95
N SER A 926 2.25 -19.85 -27.33
CA SER A 926 1.72 -20.46 -28.57
C SER A 926 1.41 -21.96 -28.46
N GLY A 927 0.40 -22.40 -29.22
CA GLY A 927 0.06 -23.81 -29.44
C GLY A 927 -0.65 -24.47 -28.26
N ILE A 928 -1.98 -24.61 -28.35
CA ILE A 928 -2.80 -25.38 -27.41
C ILE A 928 -3.63 -26.40 -28.19
N SER A 929 -3.69 -27.64 -27.69
CA SER A 929 -4.67 -28.63 -28.12
C SER A 929 -5.36 -29.22 -26.89
N ASN A 930 -6.59 -28.80 -26.63
CA ASN A 930 -7.51 -29.50 -25.73
C ASN A 930 -8.96 -29.15 -26.09
N ASP A 931 -9.69 -30.13 -26.58
CA ASP A 931 -11.11 -29.99 -26.97
C ASP A 931 -12.03 -29.74 -25.77
N LEU A 932 -11.61 -30.12 -24.56
CA LEU A 932 -12.44 -30.08 -23.35
C LEU A 932 -12.58 -28.68 -22.75
N LEU A 933 -11.51 -27.88 -22.82
CA LEU A 933 -11.50 -26.49 -22.35
C LEU A 933 -11.93 -25.48 -23.43
N GLY A 934 -12.31 -25.96 -24.62
CA GLY A 934 -12.63 -25.09 -25.75
C GLY A 934 -11.42 -24.31 -26.30
N LEU A 935 -10.20 -24.72 -25.97
CA LEU A 935 -8.99 -24.01 -26.39
C LEU A 935 -8.54 -24.40 -27.81
N THR A 936 -9.28 -25.29 -28.48
CA THR A 936 -9.01 -25.68 -29.86
C THR A 936 -9.29 -24.51 -30.82
N GLY A 937 -8.23 -23.96 -31.43
CA GLY A 937 -8.32 -22.88 -32.41
C GLY A 937 -8.11 -21.46 -31.86
N VAL A 938 -7.62 -21.33 -30.62
CA VAL A 938 -7.23 -20.01 -30.08
C VAL A 938 -5.99 -19.46 -30.79
N THR A 939 -5.95 -18.14 -30.98
CA THR A 939 -4.83 -17.43 -31.62
C THR A 939 -3.94 -16.76 -30.57
N ALA A 940 -2.64 -16.89 -30.78
CA ALA A 940 -1.60 -16.25 -29.96
C ALA A 940 -1.27 -14.85 -30.49
N THR A 941 -1.18 -13.89 -29.58
CA THR A 941 -0.67 -12.55 -29.85
C THR A 941 0.64 -12.37 -29.06
N ALA A 942 1.72 -12.04 -29.76
CA ALA A 942 3.01 -11.79 -29.11
C ALA A 942 2.98 -10.48 -28.31
N GLY A 943 3.72 -10.46 -27.20
CA GLY A 943 3.97 -9.25 -26.43
C GLY A 943 4.94 -8.33 -27.17
N LEU A 944 4.80 -7.04 -26.98
CA LEU A 944 5.58 -5.97 -27.60
C LEU A 944 6.00 -4.96 -26.53
N ASP A 945 7.27 -4.56 -26.52
CA ASP A 945 7.80 -3.62 -25.52
C ASP A 945 7.20 -2.22 -25.68
N GLY A 946 7.04 -1.48 -24.58
CA GLY A 946 6.60 -0.07 -24.60
C GLY A 946 7.73 0.90 -24.92
N PHE A 947 7.45 2.17 -25.24
CA PHE A 947 8.45 3.22 -25.42
C PHE A 947 8.74 4.01 -24.12
N GLY A 948 8.21 3.56 -22.99
CA GLY A 948 8.27 4.23 -21.70
C GLY A 948 7.31 5.41 -21.58
N LEU A 949 6.26 5.47 -22.40
CA LEU A 949 5.29 6.56 -22.37
C LEU A 949 4.38 6.44 -21.15
N SER A 950 4.13 7.56 -20.45
CA SER A 950 3.17 7.60 -19.34
C SER A 950 1.74 7.47 -19.87
N SER A 951 0.95 6.57 -19.28
CA SER A 951 -0.48 6.45 -19.60
C SER A 951 -1.26 7.67 -19.11
N GLY A 952 -2.17 8.20 -19.93
CA GLY A 952 -3.05 9.31 -19.57
C GLY A 952 -3.37 10.25 -20.73
N VAL A 953 -4.30 11.17 -20.45
CA VAL A 953 -4.79 12.18 -21.41
C VAL A 953 -3.93 13.44 -21.32
N SER A 954 -3.33 13.81 -22.45
CA SER A 954 -2.66 15.09 -22.68
C SER A 954 -3.56 15.96 -23.55
N ASN A 955 -3.97 17.12 -23.05
CA ASN A 955 -4.86 18.04 -23.77
C ASN A 955 -4.05 19.19 -24.39
N GLY A 956 -4.44 19.64 -25.57
CA GLY A 956 -4.01 20.89 -26.15
C GLY A 956 -4.69 22.07 -25.45
N VAL A 957 -4.09 23.25 -25.59
CA VAL A 957 -4.60 24.50 -25.04
C VAL A 957 -5.14 25.39 -26.15
N ASP A 958 -6.47 25.59 -26.20
CA ASP A 958 -7.09 26.56 -27.10
C ASP A 958 -6.70 27.98 -26.67
N GLY A 959 -6.26 28.81 -27.62
CA GLY A 959 -5.68 30.14 -27.38
C GLY A 959 -6.72 31.18 -26.93
N SER A 960 -7.43 30.93 -25.84
CA SER A 960 -8.35 31.88 -25.24
C SER A 960 -7.56 33.02 -24.61
N ASN A 961 -7.68 34.22 -25.19
CA ASN A 961 -7.11 35.44 -24.60
C ASN A 961 -7.55 35.57 -23.13
N ALA A 962 -6.58 35.63 -22.23
CA ALA A 962 -6.76 36.06 -20.87
C ALA A 962 -7.45 37.43 -20.86
N THR A 963 -8.44 37.56 -19.99
CA THR A 963 -8.99 38.85 -19.57
C THR A 963 -8.48 39.12 -18.17
N VAL A 964 -7.79 40.24 -17.98
CA VAL A 964 -7.31 40.64 -16.66
C VAL A 964 -8.06 41.88 -16.24
N SER A 965 -8.72 41.80 -15.09
CA SER A 965 -9.49 42.89 -14.52
C SER A 965 -8.96 43.18 -13.13
N PHE A 966 -8.82 44.46 -12.79
CA PHE A 966 -8.49 44.87 -11.44
C PHE A 966 -9.77 44.98 -10.63
N GLN A 967 -9.84 44.29 -9.48
CA GLN A 967 -10.96 44.42 -8.56
C GLN A 967 -10.64 45.44 -7.48
N GLY A 968 -11.17 46.66 -7.63
CA GLY A 968 -11.01 47.73 -6.66
C GLY A 968 -11.90 47.55 -5.43
N GLY A 969 -11.33 47.03 -4.34
CA GLY A 969 -11.81 47.18 -2.97
C GLY A 969 -10.83 48.04 -2.18
N ASN A 970 -11.29 48.73 -1.13
CA ASN A 970 -10.48 49.70 -0.41
C ASN A 970 -9.24 49.04 0.23
N GLN A 971 -8.12 49.18 -0.50
CA GLN A 971 -6.71 49.02 -0.14
C GLN A 971 -5.99 47.68 -0.38
N GLU A 972 -6.64 46.66 -0.93
CA GLU A 972 -5.92 45.55 -1.60
C GLU A 972 -6.66 45.24 -2.89
N GLY A 973 -6.35 45.98 -3.95
CA GLY A 973 -6.90 45.67 -5.25
C GLY A 973 -6.17 44.47 -5.84
N GLY A 974 -6.90 43.38 -6.10
CA GLY A 974 -6.36 42.17 -6.72
C GLY A 974 -6.57 42.15 -8.24
N LEU A 975 -5.61 41.61 -8.97
CA LEU A 975 -5.78 41.28 -10.38
C LEU A 975 -6.54 39.96 -10.51
N ARG A 976 -7.72 40.00 -11.12
CA ARG A 976 -8.45 38.81 -11.53
C ARG A 976 -8.13 38.50 -12.98
N ILE A 977 -7.45 37.39 -13.19
CA ILE A 977 -7.17 36.81 -14.50
C ILE A 977 -8.25 35.76 -14.78
N ALA A 978 -8.93 35.86 -15.91
CA ALA A 978 -9.94 34.91 -16.36
C ALA A 978 -9.65 34.48 -17.80
N PHE A 979 -9.66 33.17 -18.02
CA PHE A 979 -9.58 32.55 -19.34
C PHE A 979 -10.98 32.04 -19.74
N GLY A 980 -11.28 31.95 -21.03
CA GLY A 980 -12.60 31.54 -21.52
C GLY A 980 -12.92 30.07 -21.20
N ASN A 981 -14.17 29.78 -20.83
CA ASN A 981 -14.79 28.45 -20.74
C ASN A 981 -13.95 27.30 -20.11
N GLY A 982 -13.77 27.33 -18.78
CA GLY A 982 -13.55 26.11 -18.00
C GLY A 982 -12.10 25.66 -17.78
N ASP A 983 -11.11 26.47 -18.16
CA ASP A 983 -9.69 26.17 -17.91
C ASP A 983 -9.32 26.20 -16.42
N SER A 984 -8.46 25.27 -16.02
CA SER A 984 -7.86 25.21 -14.69
C SER A 984 -6.55 26.00 -14.65
N PHE A 985 -6.48 26.95 -13.72
CA PHE A 985 -5.41 27.95 -13.62
C PHE A 985 -4.61 27.74 -12.32
N ARG A 986 -3.27 27.64 -12.42
CA ARG A 986 -2.37 27.62 -11.26
C ARG A 986 -1.15 28.50 -11.56
N ILE A 987 -0.80 29.41 -10.65
CA ILE A 987 0.47 30.14 -10.73
C ILE A 987 1.51 29.27 -10.05
N THR A 988 2.42 28.71 -10.84
CA THR A 988 3.38 27.68 -10.38
C THR A 988 4.66 28.29 -9.83
N ALA A 989 5.04 29.48 -10.31
CA ALA A 989 6.14 30.28 -9.77
C ALA A 989 5.94 31.74 -10.18
N ALA A 990 5.91 32.65 -9.22
CA ALA A 990 6.25 34.04 -9.49
C ALA A 990 7.56 34.29 -8.75
N GLU A 991 8.50 35.04 -9.32
CA GLU A 991 9.63 35.56 -8.54
C GLU A 991 9.07 36.18 -7.25
N GLU A 992 9.65 35.86 -6.09
CA GLU A 992 9.14 36.28 -4.78
C GLU A 992 8.81 37.79 -4.74
N ALA A 993 9.60 38.60 -5.46
CA ALA A 993 9.39 40.03 -5.63
C ALA A 993 8.11 40.40 -6.41
N MET A 994 7.76 39.65 -7.45
CA MET A 994 6.54 39.83 -8.27
C MET A 994 5.30 39.26 -7.58
N ALA A 995 5.42 38.08 -6.98
CA ALA A 995 4.34 37.45 -6.21
C ALA A 995 3.91 38.32 -5.02
N SER A 996 4.90 38.87 -4.31
CA SER A 996 4.73 39.80 -3.20
C SER A 996 4.18 41.16 -3.64
N SER A 997 4.65 41.70 -4.77
CA SER A 997 4.20 43.02 -5.26
C SER A 997 2.83 43.00 -5.95
N LEU A 998 2.43 41.89 -6.59
CA LEU A 998 1.11 41.71 -7.21
C LEU A 998 0.07 41.02 -6.30
N GLY A 999 0.46 40.60 -5.09
CA GLY A 999 -0.45 39.99 -4.10
C GLY A 999 -0.91 38.58 -4.44
N ILE A 1000 -0.09 37.79 -5.14
CA ILE A 1000 -0.40 36.43 -5.57
C ILE A 1000 0.40 35.43 -4.70
N LYS A 1001 -0.27 34.53 -3.97
CA LYS A 1001 0.36 33.51 -3.10
C LYS A 1001 -0.01 32.09 -3.54
N ALA A 1002 0.96 31.18 -3.53
CA ALA A 1002 0.78 29.77 -3.91
C ALA A 1002 0.04 28.97 -2.80
N SER A 1003 -0.77 27.98 -3.19
CA SER A 1003 -1.59 27.15 -2.30
C SER A 1003 -0.88 25.86 -1.86
N ASP A 1004 0.44 25.92 -1.60
CA ASP A 1004 1.30 24.73 -1.42
C ASP A 1004 1.65 24.42 0.05
N GLY A 1005 1.08 25.16 1.01
CA GLY A 1005 1.32 24.94 2.44
C GLY A 1005 2.74 25.29 2.88
N SER A 1006 3.44 26.16 2.14
CA SER A 1006 4.64 26.89 2.61
C SER A 1006 4.30 28.06 3.57
N GLU A 1007 3.05 28.16 3.99
CA GLU A 1007 2.54 29.17 4.93
C GLU A 1007 3.21 28.99 6.30
N THR A 1008 3.82 30.05 6.83
CA THR A 1008 4.71 30.07 8.00
C THR A 1008 4.05 29.76 9.35
N ASP A 1009 2.75 29.46 9.39
CA ASP A 1009 1.98 29.27 10.63
C ASP A 1009 1.64 27.80 10.95
N VAL A 1010 1.95 26.86 10.04
CA VAL A 1010 1.84 25.42 10.30
C VAL A 1010 3.19 24.89 10.81
N VAL A 1011 3.31 24.71 12.12
CA VAL A 1011 4.48 24.03 12.69
C VAL A 1011 4.34 22.55 12.36
N LYS A 1012 5.19 22.03 11.47
CA LYS A 1012 5.27 20.58 11.24
C LYS A 1012 6.04 19.92 12.39
N GLY A 1013 5.60 18.72 12.78
CA GLY A 1013 6.35 17.90 13.72
C GLY A 1013 7.72 17.50 13.14
N LYS A 1014 8.63 17.05 14.00
CA LYS A 1014 9.95 16.51 13.62
C LYS A 1014 10.05 15.08 14.12
N ASP A 1015 10.74 14.22 13.37
CA ASP A 1015 11.00 12.84 13.80
C ASP A 1015 12.08 12.77 14.87
N VAL A 1016 12.06 11.72 15.69
CA VAL A 1016 13.16 11.41 16.62
C VAL A 1016 14.44 11.13 15.83
N ALA A 1017 15.58 11.65 16.27
CA ALA A 1017 16.89 11.29 15.71
C ALA A 1017 17.82 10.78 16.81
N GLY A 1018 18.69 9.85 16.47
CA GLY A 1018 19.60 9.23 17.44
C GLY A 1018 20.42 8.09 16.86
N THR A 1019 21.15 7.40 17.73
CA THR A 1019 21.96 6.23 17.40
C THR A 1019 21.56 5.01 18.21
N ILE A 1020 21.65 3.83 17.60
CA ILE A 1020 21.55 2.52 18.26
C ILE A 1020 22.91 1.84 18.12
N ASN A 1021 23.55 1.50 19.25
CA ASN A 1021 24.90 0.95 19.34
C ASN A 1021 25.96 1.76 18.55
N GLY A 1022 25.85 3.10 18.63
CA GLY A 1022 26.76 4.04 17.96
C GLY A 1022 26.51 4.24 16.46
N VAL A 1023 25.52 3.56 15.87
CA VAL A 1023 25.13 3.71 14.46
C VAL A 1023 23.91 4.60 14.35
N ALA A 1024 23.93 5.58 13.44
CA ALA A 1024 22.78 6.47 13.18
C ALA A 1024 21.54 5.64 12.80
N ALA A 1025 20.45 5.83 13.54
CA ALA A 1025 19.22 5.09 13.36
C ALA A 1025 18.17 5.92 12.62
N VAL A 1026 17.23 5.25 11.97
CA VAL A 1026 16.16 5.87 11.19
C VAL A 1026 15.01 6.27 12.11
N GLY A 1027 14.71 7.57 12.14
CA GLY A 1027 13.61 8.16 12.88
C GLY A 1027 12.29 8.15 12.12
N SER A 1028 11.18 7.85 12.80
CA SER A 1028 9.83 8.06 12.30
C SER A 1028 8.87 8.27 13.47
N GLY A 1029 8.36 9.49 13.63
CA GLY A 1029 7.70 9.93 14.86
C GLY A 1029 8.60 9.68 16.06
N GLN A 1030 8.06 9.03 17.09
CA GLN A 1030 8.83 8.61 18.28
C GLN A 1030 9.61 7.29 18.10
N ARG A 1031 9.54 6.67 16.92
CA ARG A 1031 10.19 5.37 16.66
C ARG A 1031 11.58 5.58 16.08
N LEU A 1032 12.56 4.95 16.71
CA LEU A 1032 13.93 4.88 16.24
C LEU A 1032 14.24 3.43 15.82
N THR A 1033 14.69 3.23 14.58
CA THR A 1033 14.91 1.89 14.00
C THR A 1033 16.34 1.72 13.52
N GLY A 1034 16.98 0.61 13.88
CA GLY A 1034 18.35 0.31 13.43
C GLY A 1034 18.42 0.10 11.92
N PRO A 1035 19.42 0.70 11.23
CA PRO A 1035 19.52 0.66 9.77
C PRO A 1035 20.05 -0.69 9.26
N GLU A 1036 19.89 -0.93 7.96
CA GLU A 1036 20.41 -2.13 7.28
C GLU A 1036 21.94 -2.25 7.40
N GLY A 1037 22.44 -3.50 7.40
CA GLY A 1037 23.87 -3.79 7.42
C GLY A 1037 24.53 -3.79 8.81
N ASN A 1038 23.74 -3.67 9.89
CA ASN A 1038 24.25 -3.76 11.26
C ASN A 1038 23.52 -4.81 12.11
N ASP A 1039 24.09 -5.20 13.26
CA ASP A 1039 23.50 -6.12 14.23
C ASP A 1039 22.15 -5.62 14.77
N ALA A 1040 21.98 -4.29 14.86
CA ALA A 1040 20.75 -3.63 15.26
C ALA A 1040 19.70 -3.54 14.13
N TYR A 1041 19.95 -4.12 12.94
CA TYR A 1041 19.05 -3.94 11.80
C TYR A 1041 17.63 -4.37 12.14
N GLY A 1042 16.67 -3.47 11.91
CA GLY A 1042 15.25 -3.72 12.18
C GLY A 1042 14.85 -3.69 13.66
N LEU A 1043 15.79 -3.47 14.58
CA LEU A 1043 15.48 -3.20 15.98
C LEU A 1043 14.78 -1.85 16.08
N ALA A 1044 13.49 -1.87 16.38
CA ALA A 1044 12.65 -0.71 16.53
C ALA A 1044 12.36 -0.43 17.99
N LEU A 1045 12.61 0.82 18.39
CA LEU A 1045 12.48 1.30 19.76
C LEU A 1045 11.57 2.53 19.76
N ARG A 1046 10.68 2.65 20.75
CA ARG A 1046 9.91 3.86 20.99
C ARG A 1046 10.64 4.70 22.04
N ILE A 1047 10.96 5.92 21.68
CA ILE A 1047 11.61 6.88 22.57
C ILE A 1047 10.52 7.68 23.27
N THR A 1048 10.57 7.71 24.59
CA THR A 1048 9.69 8.55 25.42
C THR A 1048 10.51 9.56 26.24
N GLY A 1049 9.84 10.48 26.92
CA GLY A 1049 10.48 11.55 27.71
C GLY A 1049 10.88 12.80 26.91
N ASP A 1050 11.43 13.79 27.62
CA ASP A 1050 11.53 15.21 27.21
C ASP A 1050 12.96 15.77 27.10
N ALA A 1051 14.00 15.00 27.43
CA ALA A 1051 15.39 15.47 27.43
C ALA A 1051 16.26 14.78 26.35
N ILE A 1052 17.11 15.42 25.56
CA ILE A 1052 18.04 14.67 24.66
C ILE A 1052 19.20 13.99 25.42
N GLY A 1053 19.91 13.04 24.79
CA GLY A 1053 21.13 12.41 25.32
C GLY A 1053 21.12 10.89 25.42
N LYS A 1054 22.05 10.32 26.21
CA LYS A 1054 22.16 8.87 26.44
C LYS A 1054 20.93 8.34 27.18
N ARG A 1055 20.38 7.22 26.70
CA ARG A 1055 19.15 6.60 27.19
C ARG A 1055 19.32 5.25 27.86
N GLY A 1056 20.54 4.74 27.90
CA GLY A 1056 20.86 3.41 28.45
C GLY A 1056 20.89 2.33 27.38
N THR A 1057 20.92 1.08 27.82
CA THR A 1057 21.16 -0.09 26.98
C THR A 1057 19.89 -0.90 26.85
N VAL A 1058 19.51 -1.22 25.61
CA VAL A 1058 18.44 -2.15 25.28
C VAL A 1058 19.05 -3.54 25.12
N ASN A 1059 18.63 -4.50 25.93
CA ASN A 1059 19.06 -5.89 25.78
C ASN A 1059 18.06 -6.63 24.89
N PHE A 1060 18.50 -7.18 23.76
CA PHE A 1060 17.67 -7.97 22.86
C PHE A 1060 18.16 -9.42 22.80
N ASN A 1061 17.26 -10.37 23.06
CA ASN A 1061 17.58 -11.80 23.00
C ASN A 1061 16.59 -12.56 22.10
N LEU A 1062 17.13 -13.54 21.39
CA LEU A 1062 16.37 -14.51 20.62
C LEU A 1062 16.02 -15.70 21.52
N GLY A 1063 14.73 -15.99 21.69
CA GLY A 1063 14.28 -17.22 22.35
C GLY A 1063 14.61 -18.47 21.55
N LEU A 1064 14.35 -19.63 22.15
CA LEU A 1064 14.68 -20.94 21.61
C LEU A 1064 14.01 -21.19 20.26
N ALA A 1065 12.73 -20.83 20.16
CA ALA A 1065 11.97 -21.05 18.93
C ALA A 1065 12.54 -20.18 17.82
N GLU A 1066 12.78 -18.90 18.09
CA GLU A 1066 13.37 -17.98 17.13
C GLU A 1066 14.78 -18.41 16.67
N GLN A 1067 15.63 -18.88 17.59
CA GLN A 1067 16.96 -19.40 17.23
C GLN A 1067 16.87 -20.66 16.36
N THR A 1068 15.94 -21.55 16.68
CA THR A 1068 15.71 -22.77 15.91
C THR A 1068 15.18 -22.41 14.53
N GLU A 1069 14.18 -21.54 14.45
CA GLU A 1069 13.55 -21.08 13.22
C GLU A 1069 14.57 -20.49 12.25
N ARG A 1070 15.36 -19.51 12.69
CA ARG A 1070 16.38 -18.88 11.85
C ARG A 1070 17.41 -19.87 11.33
N PHE A 1071 17.78 -20.85 12.15
CA PHE A 1071 18.72 -21.88 11.74
C PHE A 1071 18.13 -22.81 10.68
N LEU A 1072 16.88 -23.26 10.86
CA LEU A 1072 16.20 -24.13 9.90
C LEU A 1072 15.90 -23.40 8.59
N GLU A 1073 15.46 -22.15 8.65
CA GLU A 1073 15.26 -21.28 7.49
C GLU A 1073 16.59 -21.12 6.71
N ALA A 1074 17.70 -20.81 7.40
CA ALA A 1074 19.00 -20.72 6.76
C ALA A 1074 19.45 -22.05 6.13
N ALA A 1075 19.12 -23.20 6.74
CA ALA A 1075 19.42 -24.52 6.21
C ALA A 1075 18.64 -24.85 4.94
N LEU A 1076 17.37 -24.43 4.87
CA LEU A 1076 16.43 -24.70 3.78
C LEU A 1076 16.46 -23.66 2.65
N SER A 1077 17.02 -22.47 2.91
CA SER A 1077 17.11 -21.40 1.93
C SER A 1077 17.72 -21.86 0.60
N THR A 1078 17.51 -21.08 -0.46
CA THR A 1078 18.05 -21.37 -1.81
C THR A 1078 19.58 -21.50 -1.81
N THR A 1079 20.26 -20.79 -0.91
CA THR A 1079 21.72 -20.88 -0.66
C THR A 1079 22.05 -21.66 0.61
N GLY A 1080 21.10 -22.42 1.15
CA GLY A 1080 21.24 -23.16 2.40
C GLY A 1080 22.03 -24.44 2.22
N PHE A 1081 22.75 -24.87 3.26
CA PHE A 1081 23.66 -26.01 3.17
C PHE A 1081 22.98 -27.35 2.83
N LEU A 1082 21.67 -27.51 3.10
CA LEU A 1082 20.92 -28.71 2.68
C LEU A 1082 20.56 -28.64 1.19
N THR A 1083 20.17 -27.45 0.70
CA THR A 1083 19.86 -27.20 -0.70
C THR A 1083 21.10 -27.28 -1.59
N GLU A 1084 22.24 -26.77 -1.13
CA GLU A 1084 23.53 -26.91 -1.81
C GLU A 1084 23.97 -28.39 -1.89
N LYS A 1085 23.73 -29.17 -0.83
CA LYS A 1085 24.06 -30.59 -0.79
C LYS A 1085 23.23 -31.39 -1.80
N GLU A 1086 21.93 -31.11 -1.90
CA GLU A 1086 21.03 -31.70 -2.89
C GLU A 1086 21.48 -31.37 -4.31
N SER A 1087 21.78 -30.08 -4.56
CA SER A 1087 22.29 -29.60 -5.85
C SER A 1087 23.59 -30.31 -6.25
N GLY A 1088 24.49 -30.53 -5.29
CA GLY A 1088 25.73 -31.30 -5.50
C GLY A 1088 25.49 -32.77 -5.87
N PHE A 1089 24.52 -33.43 -5.25
CA PHE A 1089 24.12 -34.78 -5.64
C PHE A 1089 23.48 -34.83 -7.03
N GLN A 1090 22.61 -33.87 -7.37
CA GLN A 1090 22.00 -33.78 -8.69
C GLN A 1090 23.05 -33.52 -9.79
N ALA A 1091 24.03 -32.66 -9.53
CA ALA A 1091 25.16 -32.44 -10.43
C ALA A 1091 25.96 -33.74 -10.65
N SER A 1092 26.24 -34.49 -9.59
CA SER A 1092 26.94 -35.77 -9.68
C SER A 1092 26.14 -36.82 -10.46
N LEU A 1093 24.80 -36.84 -10.28
CA LEU A 1093 23.89 -37.73 -11.00
C LEU A 1093 23.86 -37.40 -12.51
N LYS A 1094 23.91 -36.11 -12.84
CA LYS A 1094 24.03 -35.63 -14.21
C LYS A 1094 25.35 -36.08 -14.85
N GLU A 1095 26.48 -35.93 -14.14
CA GLU A 1095 27.79 -36.40 -14.62
C GLU A 1095 27.80 -37.90 -14.91
N ILE A 1096 27.23 -38.74 -14.03
CA ILE A 1096 27.10 -40.18 -14.25
C ILE A 1096 26.24 -40.50 -15.48
N SER A 1097 25.16 -39.74 -15.69
CA SER A 1097 24.29 -39.91 -16.86
C SER A 1097 25.03 -39.57 -18.16
N GLU A 1098 25.87 -38.54 -18.14
CA GLU A 1098 26.76 -38.19 -19.26
C GLU A 1098 27.86 -39.24 -19.48
N GLU A 1099 28.44 -39.81 -18.41
CA GLU A 1099 29.40 -40.93 -18.52
C GLU A 1099 28.76 -42.16 -19.16
N LYS A 1100 27.51 -42.48 -18.80
CA LYS A 1100 26.75 -43.57 -19.44
C LYS A 1100 26.51 -43.31 -20.93
N ALA A 1101 26.12 -42.09 -21.32
CA ALA A 1101 25.93 -41.74 -22.73
C ALA A 1101 27.24 -41.84 -23.54
N LYS A 1102 28.36 -41.41 -22.94
CA LYS A 1102 29.70 -41.55 -23.53
C LYS A 1102 30.10 -43.03 -23.67
N LEU A 1103 29.80 -43.86 -22.67
CA LEU A 1103 30.04 -45.31 -22.73
C LEU A 1103 29.23 -45.95 -23.86
N GLU A 1104 27.94 -45.64 -23.98
CA GLU A 1104 27.07 -46.13 -25.07
C GLU A 1104 27.66 -45.81 -26.44
N THR A 1105 28.04 -44.54 -26.66
CA THR A 1105 28.65 -44.07 -27.91
C THR A 1105 29.95 -44.82 -28.21
N ARG A 1106 30.77 -45.06 -27.19
CA ARG A 1106 32.02 -45.83 -27.30
C ARG A 1106 31.75 -47.30 -27.65
N MET A 1107 30.76 -47.92 -27.03
CA MET A 1107 30.39 -49.31 -27.31
C MET A 1107 29.82 -49.47 -28.72
N GLU A 1108 29.04 -48.51 -29.22
CA GLU A 1108 28.53 -48.53 -30.60
C GLU A 1108 29.66 -48.36 -31.62
N THR A 1109 30.62 -47.46 -31.35
CA THR A 1109 31.83 -47.33 -32.18
C THR A 1109 32.64 -48.63 -32.19
N ARG A 1110 32.75 -49.28 -31.02
CA ARG A 1110 33.43 -50.58 -30.88
C ARG A 1110 32.70 -51.67 -31.65
N ARG A 1111 31.37 -51.71 -31.58
CA ARG A 1111 30.49 -52.63 -32.32
C ARG A 1111 30.69 -52.47 -33.83
N SER A 1112 30.67 -51.23 -34.33
CA SER A 1112 30.93 -50.92 -35.74
C SER A 1112 32.33 -51.34 -36.20
N SER A 1113 33.36 -51.13 -35.36
CA SER A 1113 34.72 -51.59 -35.65
C SER A 1113 34.82 -53.12 -35.70
N LEU A 1114 34.21 -53.82 -34.75
CA LEU A 1114 34.19 -55.28 -34.72
C LEU A 1114 33.42 -55.83 -35.92
N SER A 1115 32.24 -55.27 -36.22
CA SER A 1115 31.42 -55.64 -37.38
C SER A 1115 32.23 -55.54 -38.69
N ARG A 1116 32.94 -54.42 -38.92
CA ARG A 1116 33.83 -54.27 -40.09
C ARG A 1116 34.96 -55.30 -40.12
N GLN A 1117 35.60 -55.58 -38.99
CA GLN A 1117 36.65 -56.60 -38.91
C GLN A 1117 36.09 -58.00 -39.23
N PHE A 1118 34.91 -58.34 -38.71
CA PHE A 1118 34.26 -59.62 -38.97
C PHE A 1118 33.81 -59.76 -40.43
N THR A 1119 33.23 -58.72 -41.04
CA THR A 1119 32.93 -58.71 -42.48
C THR A 1119 34.18 -58.89 -43.32
N TYR A 1120 35.30 -58.25 -42.96
CA TYR A 1120 36.57 -58.44 -43.65
C TYR A 1120 37.06 -59.89 -43.54
N TYR A 1121 37.03 -60.50 -42.35
CA TYR A 1121 37.39 -61.91 -42.18
C TYR A 1121 36.48 -62.85 -42.98
N ASP A 1122 35.18 -62.56 -43.07
CA ASP A 1122 34.24 -63.35 -43.87
C ASP A 1122 34.58 -63.29 -45.36
N THR A 1123 34.89 -62.10 -45.89
CA THR A 1123 35.35 -61.95 -47.28
C THR A 1123 36.68 -62.67 -47.54
N LEU A 1124 37.62 -62.64 -46.59
CA LEU A 1124 38.90 -63.32 -46.71
C LEU A 1124 38.71 -64.85 -46.71
N VAL A 1125 37.85 -65.38 -45.83
CA VAL A 1125 37.51 -66.81 -45.80
C VAL A 1125 36.82 -67.23 -47.10
N ALA A 1126 35.91 -66.41 -47.63
CA ALA A 1126 35.28 -66.66 -48.92
C ALA A 1126 36.31 -66.70 -50.08
N GLN A 1127 37.28 -65.77 -50.10
CA GLN A 1127 38.39 -65.77 -51.08
C GLN A 1127 39.32 -66.98 -50.92
N LEU A 1128 39.63 -67.38 -49.69
CA LEU A 1128 40.43 -68.57 -49.40
C LEU A 1128 39.71 -69.85 -49.84
N ASN A 1129 38.39 -69.95 -49.60
CA ASN A 1129 37.58 -71.06 -50.07
C ASN A 1129 37.50 -71.09 -51.60
N SER A 1130 37.33 -69.94 -52.26
CA SER A 1130 37.38 -69.84 -53.72
C SER A 1130 38.75 -70.25 -54.29
N SER A 1131 39.84 -69.85 -53.64
CA SER A 1131 41.21 -70.25 -54.00
C SER A 1131 41.42 -71.75 -53.79
N LEU A 1132 40.91 -72.31 -52.69
CA LEU A 1132 40.93 -73.73 -52.40
C LEU A 1132 40.17 -74.52 -53.47
N ASP A 1133 38.99 -74.06 -53.86
CA ASP A 1133 38.17 -74.71 -54.88
C ASP A 1133 38.80 -74.60 -56.27
N PHE A 1134 39.47 -73.49 -56.59
CA PHE A 1134 40.30 -73.36 -57.79
C PHE A 1134 41.49 -74.32 -57.78
N ILE A 1135 42.18 -74.48 -56.65
CA ILE A 1135 43.28 -75.44 -56.50
C ILE A 1135 42.75 -76.88 -56.65
N LYS A 1136 41.62 -77.22 -56.03
CA LYS A 1136 40.98 -78.54 -56.18
C LYS A 1136 40.62 -78.80 -57.65
N ALA A 1137 39.99 -77.84 -58.33
CA ALA A 1137 39.63 -77.98 -59.74
C ALA A 1137 40.86 -78.17 -60.66
N ASN A 1138 41.96 -77.46 -60.39
CA ASN A 1138 43.22 -77.65 -61.12
C ASN A 1138 43.89 -79.00 -60.81
N PHE A 1139 43.83 -79.46 -59.55
CA PHE A 1139 44.35 -80.76 -59.17
C PHE A 1139 43.55 -81.90 -59.82
N ASP A 1140 42.22 -81.77 -59.88
CA ASP A 1140 41.33 -82.69 -60.59
C ASP A 1140 41.61 -82.69 -62.11
N ALA A 1141 41.88 -81.52 -62.70
CA ALA A 1141 42.28 -81.40 -64.11
C ALA A 1141 43.67 -82.02 -64.39
N LEU A 1142 44.65 -81.85 -63.50
CA LEU A 1142 45.97 -82.48 -63.60
C LEU A 1142 45.88 -84.01 -63.44
N ASN A 1143 45.05 -84.51 -62.53
CA ASN A 1143 44.75 -85.93 -62.42
C ASN A 1143 44.05 -86.49 -63.68
N ALA A 1144 43.22 -85.70 -64.35
CA ALA A 1144 42.62 -86.07 -65.63
C ALA A 1144 43.65 -86.08 -66.78
N GLN A 1145 44.65 -85.19 -66.78
CA GLN A 1145 45.76 -85.17 -67.75
C GLN A 1145 46.80 -86.28 -67.53
N SER A 1146 46.98 -86.77 -66.30
CA SER A 1146 47.86 -87.92 -65.99
C SER A 1146 47.26 -89.27 -66.44
N ASN A 1147 45.99 -89.31 -66.83
CA ASN A 1147 45.27 -90.52 -67.26
C ASN A 1147 45.02 -90.56 -68.78
N ASN A 1148 45.74 -89.74 -69.55
CA ASN A 1148 45.91 -89.80 -71.01
C ASN A 1148 47.40 -89.95 -71.33
#